data_AF-A0A0M9DUK8-F1
#
_entry.id   AF-A0A0M9DUK8-F1
#
_cell.length_a   1.000
_cell.length_b   1.000
_cell.length_c   1.000
_cell.angle_alpha   90.00
_cell.angle_beta   90.00
_cell.angle_gamma   90.00
#
_symmetry.space_group_name_H-M   'P 1'
#
loop_
_entity.id
_entity.type
_entity.pdbx_description
1 polymer ?
#
loop_
_entity_poly.entity_id
_entity_poly.type
_entity_poly.pdbx_seq_one_letter_code
_entity_poly.pdbx_strand_id
1 'polypeptide(L)'
;MLRLLAILLLLFSYFKSSAQSNLNTLLQKSMNTRKDSNFVKLYIDIAKEYEEASKLDSAIFYCQKSVDLARKINFQKGEAQALSYLGEYQENKGFQLDAIKYYNAAYTIYTQLKNNARAATMLNYIGIVYDSLGEFDKALKYLFQSAQIKEDIHNLSGLADVYNDIGIVYEQMKEYTRALEYYSKSLKISEQQNLSAKKISNLYNNIGVVYYDQNEFDKALENFNKSLEIRKSIKSPKIESNYYNIANIYFHKKDFTKALELYLKAFSLVSEQESPQKVSNYNITIGQTYLYLQKYDSAAKYIQTGYNISKKYNYKYAELYAYFIQGKLDSVQNNYQKAFETQKKYIILKDSLLNSERVAQVAKYQTVYETERKNAENEILKKDKEKEYVENNLLREMQRAQTAENEVLRKEREKEDIQAQFQEKENLFLRQAQRLRELENKNLKREKEDLEVKKMISDGEKDKQIKLQFWAIFFSSIVIVLILGLLLALYHSSIKKNVAYKLLKDSTNEIQHKNEEISSQSEILKLYNEQIKQQNKELVNAYSKMTDSIIYAERLQYAVVGNEQDLKILYPESFVLYMPKDIVSGDFLWTTQIEQLKITVVADCTGHGVPGSLMTFLAISALNEIIYTKHITTPKEILEELDKKIIEFLSKHSEKLQKSDGMDAVVICMDESNKMLYYSGAKNPLYRIRNGELSVFSGSMFSLGFNIFEEGKVFTNQAIQLEKGDMFYAFSDGYQDQFGGDGEKPKKFLSKKLKELLIEISTLPPQEQKSILIQKLKKWKGLYPQTDDIIMVGLQV
;
A
#
# COMPACT_ATOMS: atom_id res chain seq x y z
N MET A 1 22.85 -23.55 36.76
CA MET A 1 22.38 -24.62 35.85
C MET A 1 22.20 -24.12 34.40
N LEU A 2 21.44 -23.05 34.14
CA LEU A 2 21.24 -22.48 32.79
C LEU A 2 22.52 -21.97 32.08
N ARG A 3 23.44 -21.31 32.80
CA ARG A 3 24.78 -20.95 32.26
C ARG A 3 25.64 -22.17 31.91
N LEU A 4 25.49 -23.26 32.67
CA LEU A 4 26.19 -24.52 32.43
C LEU A 4 25.66 -25.24 31.18
N LEU A 5 24.36 -25.11 30.91
CA LEU A 5 23.72 -25.63 29.69
C LEU A 5 24.12 -24.84 28.43
N ALA A 6 24.30 -23.52 28.54
CA ALA A 6 24.83 -22.69 27.46
C ALA A 6 26.32 -23.00 27.17
N ILE A 7 27.13 -23.24 28.20
CA ILE A 7 28.52 -23.69 28.07
C ILE A 7 28.60 -25.11 27.47
N LEU A 8 27.65 -25.99 27.79
CA LEU A 8 27.51 -27.30 27.16
C LEU A 8 27.11 -27.20 25.68
N LEU A 9 26.26 -26.24 25.30
CA LEU A 9 25.95 -25.97 23.88
C LEU A 9 27.16 -25.41 23.11
N LEU A 10 27.97 -24.57 23.76
CA LEU A 10 29.24 -24.02 23.22
C LEU A 10 30.30 -25.10 22.94
N LEU A 11 30.33 -26.17 23.74
CA LEU A 11 31.27 -27.29 23.54
C LEU A 11 30.81 -28.30 22.47
N PHE A 12 29.51 -28.34 22.16
CA PHE A 12 28.93 -29.33 21.25
C PHE A 12 28.70 -28.82 19.82
N SER A 13 28.78 -27.51 19.56
CA SER A 13 28.80 -26.95 18.20
C SER A 13 30.03 -27.41 17.38
N TYR A 14 31.04 -27.99 18.05
CA TYR A 14 32.26 -28.53 17.44
C TYR A 14 32.22 -30.05 17.13
N PHE A 15 31.19 -30.83 17.53
CA PHE A 15 31.15 -32.30 17.33
C PHE A 15 29.93 -32.81 16.54
N LYS A 16 30.15 -33.82 15.69
CA LYS A 16 29.19 -34.36 14.68
C LYS A 16 27.94 -35.09 15.25
N SER A 17 26.78 -34.58 14.84
CA SER A 17 25.57 -35.18 14.25
C SER A 17 24.69 -36.29 14.87
N SER A 18 24.97 -36.91 16.03
CA SER A 18 23.97 -37.84 16.64
C SER A 18 23.54 -37.49 18.07
N ALA A 19 24.45 -36.94 18.89
CA ALA A 19 24.13 -36.46 20.23
C ALA A 19 23.27 -35.17 20.23
N GLN A 20 23.38 -34.38 19.16
CA GLN A 20 22.72 -33.07 19.04
C GLN A 20 21.22 -33.16 18.74
N SER A 21 20.75 -34.20 18.03
CA SER A 21 19.32 -34.41 17.80
C SER A 21 18.61 -34.83 19.09
N ASN A 22 19.22 -35.73 19.87
CA ASN A 22 18.66 -36.20 21.15
C ASN A 22 18.63 -35.08 22.21
N LEU A 23 19.65 -34.21 22.26
CA LEU A 23 19.65 -33.07 23.17
C LEU A 23 18.64 -31.99 22.75
N ASN A 24 18.55 -31.66 21.45
CA ASN A 24 17.51 -30.75 20.94
C ASN A 24 16.09 -31.26 21.27
N THR A 25 15.88 -32.57 21.19
CA THR A 25 14.59 -33.21 21.51
C THR A 25 14.28 -33.15 23.01
N LEU A 26 15.28 -33.37 23.88
CA LEU A 26 15.17 -33.25 25.34
C LEU A 26 14.99 -31.80 25.82
N LEU A 27 15.66 -30.84 25.16
CA LEU A 27 15.48 -29.40 25.39
C LEU A 27 14.11 -28.94 24.91
N GLN A 28 13.60 -29.45 23.77
CA GLN A 28 12.22 -29.22 23.35
C GLN A 28 11.21 -29.72 24.39
N LYS A 29 11.47 -30.90 24.97
CA LYS A 29 10.64 -31.48 26.05
C LYS A 29 10.69 -30.66 27.34
N SER A 30 11.84 -30.10 27.72
CA SER A 30 11.98 -29.27 28.92
C SER A 30 11.50 -27.81 28.72
N MET A 31 11.64 -27.27 27.51
CA MET A 31 11.11 -25.95 27.10
C MET A 31 9.58 -25.94 27.05
N ASN A 32 8.95 -27.05 26.64
CA ASN A 32 7.49 -27.19 26.65
C ASN A 32 6.88 -27.30 28.06
N THR A 33 7.69 -27.60 29.08
CA THR A 33 7.21 -27.84 30.46
C THR A 33 7.37 -26.66 31.41
N ARG A 34 8.19 -25.64 31.07
CA ARG A 34 8.25 -24.36 31.82
C ARG A 34 8.13 -23.16 30.89
N LYS A 35 6.96 -22.51 30.90
CA LYS A 35 6.64 -21.30 30.12
C LYS A 35 7.10 -20.04 30.88
N ASP A 36 8.36 -19.64 30.70
CA ASP A 36 8.91 -18.41 31.31
C ASP A 36 9.66 -17.56 30.27
N SER A 37 9.66 -16.24 30.51
CA SER A 37 10.35 -15.17 29.78
C SER A 37 11.83 -15.46 29.47
N ASN A 38 12.50 -16.27 30.30
CA ASN A 38 13.88 -16.70 30.08
C ASN A 38 14.05 -17.51 28.78
N PHE A 39 13.06 -18.30 28.38
CA PHE A 39 13.11 -19.08 27.14
C PHE A 39 12.89 -18.24 25.89
N VAL A 40 12.12 -17.15 25.97
CA VAL A 40 11.98 -16.17 24.89
C VAL A 40 13.35 -15.56 24.56
N LYS A 41 14.09 -15.16 25.60
CA LYS A 41 15.45 -14.62 25.45
C LYS A 41 16.43 -15.67 24.93
N LEU A 42 16.36 -16.90 25.44
CA LEU A 42 17.21 -18.00 24.97
C LEU A 42 17.04 -18.28 23.47
N TYR A 43 15.80 -18.27 22.96
CA TYR A 43 15.57 -18.45 21.53
C TYR A 43 16.16 -17.31 20.67
N ILE A 44 16.12 -16.07 21.16
CA ILE A 44 16.78 -14.94 20.48
C ILE A 44 18.30 -15.13 20.48
N ASP A 45 18.87 -15.54 21.62
CA ASP A 45 20.31 -15.77 21.74
C ASP A 45 20.76 -16.91 20.80
N ILE A 46 20.01 -18.02 20.73
CA ILE A 46 20.25 -19.09 19.74
C ILE A 46 20.14 -18.57 18.30
N ALA A 47 19.16 -17.71 18.01
CA ALA A 47 18.99 -17.16 16.67
C ALA A 47 20.20 -16.32 16.23
N LYS A 48 20.79 -15.53 17.13
CA LYS A 48 22.01 -14.76 16.87
C LYS A 48 23.21 -15.65 16.59
N GLU A 49 23.40 -16.71 17.36
CA GLU A 49 24.48 -17.68 17.12
C GLU A 49 24.37 -18.34 15.74
N TYR A 50 23.14 -18.63 15.28
CA TYR A 50 22.93 -19.14 13.93
C TYR A 50 23.18 -18.08 12.86
N GLU A 51 22.90 -16.80 13.13
CA GLU A 51 23.21 -15.70 12.23
C GLU A 51 24.73 -15.51 12.11
N GLU A 52 25.46 -15.52 13.22
CA GLU A 52 26.94 -15.47 13.23
C GLU A 52 27.55 -16.65 12.46
N ALA A 53 26.92 -17.82 12.52
CA ALA A 53 27.29 -19.00 11.72
C ALA A 53 26.80 -18.94 10.25
N SER A 54 26.26 -17.81 9.79
CA SER A 54 25.70 -17.58 8.45
C SER A 54 24.56 -18.53 8.06
N LYS A 55 23.79 -19.01 9.05
CA LYS A 55 22.64 -19.93 8.87
C LYS A 55 21.31 -19.20 9.11
N LEU A 56 21.00 -18.26 8.21
CA LEU A 56 19.83 -17.37 8.30
C LEU A 56 18.48 -18.12 8.46
N ASP A 57 18.27 -19.25 7.79
CA ASP A 57 17.03 -20.04 7.93
C ASP A 57 16.81 -20.55 9.36
N SER A 58 17.89 -20.98 10.02
CA SER A 58 17.83 -21.42 11.41
C SER A 58 17.61 -20.23 12.35
N ALA A 59 18.27 -19.09 12.08
CA ALA A 59 18.07 -17.86 12.84
C ALA A 59 16.60 -17.40 12.80
N ILE A 60 16.01 -17.34 11.60
CA ILE A 60 14.59 -17.01 11.38
C ILE A 60 13.67 -17.98 12.12
N PHE A 61 13.94 -19.30 12.03
CA PHE A 61 13.15 -20.32 12.70
C PHE A 61 13.13 -20.14 14.23
N TYR A 62 14.28 -19.89 14.84
CA TYR A 62 14.36 -19.68 16.29
C TYR A 62 13.78 -18.32 16.72
N CYS A 63 13.91 -17.28 15.91
CA CYS A 63 13.20 -16.01 16.15
C CYS A 63 11.68 -16.19 16.10
N GLN A 64 11.14 -16.95 15.15
CA GLN A 64 9.71 -17.23 15.07
C GLN A 64 9.22 -18.00 16.30
N LYS A 65 9.98 -19.01 16.77
CA LYS A 65 9.69 -19.69 18.04
C LYS A 65 9.67 -18.73 19.23
N SER A 66 10.58 -17.76 19.25
CA SER A 66 10.61 -16.72 20.29
C SER A 66 9.35 -15.86 20.28
N VAL A 67 8.91 -15.41 19.09
CA VAL A 67 7.66 -14.64 18.92
C VAL A 67 6.45 -15.44 19.41
N ASP A 68 6.32 -16.70 18.98
CA ASP A 68 5.19 -17.55 19.34
C ASP A 68 5.12 -17.81 20.84
N LEU A 69 6.27 -18.04 21.49
CA LEU A 69 6.34 -18.22 22.92
C LEU A 69 6.00 -16.92 23.65
N ALA A 70 6.56 -15.78 23.22
CA ALA A 70 6.31 -14.47 23.82
C ALA A 70 4.81 -14.12 23.82
N ARG A 71 4.12 -14.38 22.70
CA ARG A 71 2.66 -14.22 22.59
C ARG A 71 1.90 -15.12 23.55
N LYS A 72 2.26 -16.41 23.63
CA LYS A 72 1.61 -17.38 24.53
C LYS A 72 1.70 -17.00 26.01
N ILE A 73 2.76 -16.31 26.41
CA ILE A 73 2.98 -15.87 27.80
C ILE A 73 2.68 -14.37 28.01
N ASN A 74 2.13 -13.69 26.99
CA ASN A 74 1.86 -12.25 26.99
C ASN A 74 3.09 -11.36 27.34
N PHE A 75 4.29 -11.77 26.92
CA PHE A 75 5.54 -11.04 27.17
C PHE A 75 5.87 -10.07 26.03
N GLN A 76 5.17 -8.93 26.00
CA GLN A 76 5.26 -7.93 24.93
C GLN A 76 6.69 -7.42 24.64
N LYS A 77 7.51 -7.19 25.68
CA LYS A 77 8.89 -6.74 25.50
C LYS A 77 9.75 -7.77 24.75
N GLY A 78 9.56 -9.06 25.04
CA GLY A 78 10.26 -10.14 24.35
C GLY A 78 9.74 -10.34 22.92
N GLU A 79 8.43 -10.21 22.73
CA GLU A 79 7.81 -10.27 21.39
C GLU A 79 8.38 -9.19 20.48
N ALA A 80 8.39 -7.92 20.92
CA ALA A 80 8.91 -6.80 20.14
C ALA A 80 10.41 -7.00 19.78
N GLN A 81 11.19 -7.55 20.71
CA GLN A 81 12.60 -7.83 20.48
C GLN A 81 12.80 -8.95 19.46
N ALA A 82 12.05 -10.04 19.54
CA ALA A 82 12.11 -11.13 18.57
C ALA A 82 11.66 -10.68 17.17
N LEU A 83 10.60 -9.86 17.08
CA LEU A 83 10.14 -9.26 15.83
C LEU A 83 11.19 -8.33 15.20
N SER A 84 11.94 -7.58 16.02
CA SER A 84 13.02 -6.71 15.53
C SER A 84 14.10 -7.53 14.81
N TYR A 85 14.57 -8.63 15.44
CA TYR A 85 15.56 -9.53 14.83
C TYR A 85 15.00 -10.27 13.61
N LEU A 86 13.71 -10.64 13.65
CA LEU A 86 13.08 -11.28 12.51
C LEU A 86 13.04 -10.33 11.30
N GLY A 87 12.79 -9.04 11.52
CA GLY A 87 12.89 -8.02 10.46
C GLY A 87 14.30 -7.95 9.86
N GLU A 88 15.32 -7.90 10.71
CA GLU A 88 16.73 -7.85 10.30
C GLU A 88 17.15 -9.08 9.49
N TYR A 89 16.75 -10.28 9.91
CA TYR A 89 17.11 -11.49 9.18
C TYR A 89 16.36 -11.63 7.85
N GLN A 90 15.14 -11.10 7.75
CA GLN A 90 14.41 -11.06 6.49
C GLN A 90 15.00 -10.03 5.53
N GLU A 91 15.44 -8.88 6.03
CA GLU A 91 16.21 -7.90 5.25
C GLU A 91 17.49 -8.53 4.69
N ASN A 92 18.25 -9.24 5.52
CA ASN A 92 19.47 -9.95 5.09
C ASN A 92 19.22 -11.04 4.05
N LYS A 93 18.00 -11.60 3.98
CA LYS A 93 17.58 -12.53 2.93
C LYS A 93 17.07 -11.85 1.65
N GLY A 94 16.93 -10.53 1.65
CA GLY A 94 16.36 -9.77 0.54
C GLY A 94 14.83 -9.76 0.53
N PHE A 95 14.16 -10.09 1.64
CA PHE A 95 12.70 -9.98 1.79
C PHE A 95 12.34 -8.63 2.46
N GLN A 96 12.54 -7.53 1.74
CA GLN A 96 12.43 -6.17 2.29
C GLN A 96 11.04 -5.85 2.86
N LEU A 97 9.98 -6.37 2.23
CA LEU A 97 8.60 -6.10 2.66
C LEU A 97 8.23 -6.84 3.94
N ASP A 98 8.71 -8.07 4.09
CA ASP A 98 8.58 -8.82 5.33
C ASP A 98 9.36 -8.13 6.45
N ALA A 99 10.56 -7.62 6.16
CA ALA A 99 11.32 -6.81 7.11
C ALA A 99 10.52 -5.60 7.61
N ILE A 100 9.96 -4.79 6.69
CA ILE A 100 9.09 -3.64 7.02
C ILE A 100 7.90 -4.07 7.88
N LYS A 101 7.25 -5.20 7.56
CA LYS A 101 6.13 -5.74 8.34
C LYS A 101 6.53 -6.06 9.78
N TYR A 102 7.66 -6.76 9.97
CA TYR A 102 8.14 -7.13 11.31
C TYR A 102 8.62 -5.91 12.11
N TYR A 103 9.29 -4.95 11.47
CA TYR A 103 9.68 -3.70 12.11
C TYR A 103 8.48 -2.84 12.52
N ASN A 104 7.43 -2.75 11.70
CA ASN A 104 6.19 -2.05 12.06
C ASN A 104 5.47 -2.70 13.25
N ALA A 105 5.43 -4.04 13.29
CA ALA A 105 4.87 -4.77 14.42
C ALA A 105 5.67 -4.49 15.71
N ALA A 106 7.01 -4.54 15.64
CA ALA A 106 7.87 -4.19 16.78
C ALA A 106 7.72 -2.72 17.21
N TYR A 107 7.64 -1.80 16.25
CA TYR A 107 7.41 -0.37 16.49
C TYR A 107 6.10 -0.12 17.26
N THR A 108 5.02 -0.77 16.85
CA THR A 108 3.70 -0.65 17.50
C THR A 108 3.78 -1.08 18.97
N ILE A 109 4.41 -2.22 19.24
CA ILE A 109 4.56 -2.71 20.61
C ILE A 109 5.46 -1.80 21.43
N TYR A 110 6.60 -1.34 20.89
CA TYR A 110 7.48 -0.42 21.63
C TYR A 110 6.81 0.93 21.93
N THR A 111 5.94 1.41 21.04
CA THR A 111 5.13 2.62 21.27
C THR A 111 4.13 2.42 22.40
N GLN A 112 3.43 1.27 22.43
CA GLN A 112 2.52 0.91 23.53
C GLN A 112 3.25 0.79 24.87
N LEU A 113 4.48 0.25 24.86
CA LEU A 113 5.35 0.15 26.03
C LEU A 113 6.01 1.48 26.42
N LYS A 114 5.72 2.59 25.71
CA LYS A 114 6.35 3.91 25.88
C LYS A 114 7.88 3.87 25.81
N ASN A 115 8.43 2.91 25.05
CA ASN A 115 9.86 2.78 24.83
C ASN A 115 10.28 3.55 23.57
N ASN A 116 10.32 4.88 23.70
CA ASN A 116 10.60 5.81 22.60
C ASN A 116 11.95 5.54 21.94
N ALA A 117 12.97 5.13 22.71
CA ALA A 117 14.29 4.79 22.17
C ALA A 117 14.23 3.63 21.17
N ARG A 118 13.57 2.52 21.54
CA ARG A 118 13.44 1.36 20.63
C ARG A 118 12.44 1.61 19.51
N ALA A 119 11.36 2.36 19.76
CA ALA A 119 10.42 2.76 18.72
C ALA A 119 11.14 3.57 17.63
N ALA A 120 11.97 4.56 18.01
CA ALA A 120 12.76 5.33 17.06
C ALA A 120 13.76 4.45 16.28
N THR A 121 14.38 3.45 16.91
CA THR A 121 15.23 2.49 16.22
C THR A 121 14.47 1.71 15.15
N MET A 122 13.22 1.28 15.41
CA MET A 122 12.42 0.59 14.38
C MET A 122 12.09 1.50 13.20
N LEU A 123 11.77 2.78 13.45
CA LEU A 123 11.58 3.76 12.38
C LEU A 123 12.85 3.95 11.54
N ASN A 124 14.03 3.92 12.18
CA ASN A 124 15.29 3.99 11.46
C ASN A 124 15.48 2.81 10.50
N TYR A 125 15.24 1.58 10.99
CA TYR A 125 15.32 0.38 10.13
C TYR A 125 14.29 0.41 9.00
N ILE A 126 13.06 0.83 9.27
CA ILE A 126 12.04 1.00 8.22
C ILE A 126 12.53 2.00 7.16
N GLY A 127 13.13 3.11 7.60
CA GLY A 127 13.74 4.11 6.70
C GLY A 127 14.86 3.53 5.84
N ILE A 128 15.79 2.79 6.42
CA ILE A 128 16.88 2.10 5.71
C ILE A 128 16.33 1.08 4.68
N VAL A 129 15.31 0.31 5.05
CA VAL A 129 14.71 -0.64 4.11
C VAL A 129 14.03 0.10 2.95
N TYR A 130 13.34 1.22 3.20
CA TYR A 130 12.79 2.04 2.12
C TYR A 130 13.87 2.68 1.24
N ASP A 131 15.02 3.04 1.80
CA ASP A 131 16.19 3.49 1.03
C ASP A 131 16.72 2.38 0.12
N SER A 132 16.89 1.16 0.66
CA SER A 132 17.31 -0.01 -0.13
C SER A 132 16.35 -0.36 -1.27
N LEU A 133 15.09 0.02 -1.12
CA LEU A 133 14.04 -0.12 -2.11
C LEU A 133 14.10 1.02 -3.16
N GLY A 134 14.74 2.16 -2.88
CA GLY A 134 14.73 3.36 -3.71
C GLY A 134 13.49 4.24 -3.51
N GLU A 135 12.71 4.01 -2.45
CA GLU A 135 11.58 4.88 -2.05
C GLU A 135 12.08 6.04 -1.17
N PHE A 136 12.88 6.95 -1.76
CA PHE A 136 13.60 7.98 -1.01
C PHE A 136 12.69 8.88 -0.16
N ASP A 137 11.51 9.25 -0.66
CA ASP A 137 10.55 10.07 0.10
C ASP A 137 10.04 9.34 1.36
N LYS A 138 9.75 8.03 1.25
CA LYS A 138 9.34 7.20 2.39
C LYS A 138 10.51 7.02 3.35
N ALA A 139 11.72 6.75 2.84
CA ALA A 139 12.93 6.63 3.63
C ALA A 139 13.16 7.88 4.48
N LEU A 140 13.20 9.06 3.85
CA LEU A 140 13.36 10.35 4.53
C LEU A 140 12.26 10.60 5.56
N LYS A 141 10.99 10.30 5.23
CA LYS A 141 9.88 10.45 6.19
C LYS A 141 10.13 9.67 7.48
N TYR A 142 10.47 8.38 7.39
CA TYR A 142 10.70 7.53 8.56
C TYR A 142 11.98 7.90 9.31
N LEU A 143 13.05 8.25 8.58
CA LEU A 143 14.30 8.72 9.18
C LEU A 143 14.11 10.05 9.92
N PHE A 144 13.38 11.02 9.37
CA PHE A 144 13.08 12.28 10.07
C PHE A 144 12.23 12.06 11.32
N GLN A 145 11.25 11.14 11.29
CA GLN A 145 10.50 10.76 12.49
C GLN A 145 11.42 10.12 13.55
N SER A 146 12.35 9.26 13.14
CA SER A 146 13.35 8.67 14.04
C SER A 146 14.27 9.74 14.64
N ALA A 147 14.74 10.70 13.83
CA ALA A 147 15.60 11.79 14.26
C ALA A 147 14.89 12.65 15.32
N GLN A 148 13.63 13.06 15.07
CA GLN A 148 12.84 13.85 16.00
C GLN A 148 12.72 13.17 17.36
N ILE A 149 12.30 11.89 17.40
CA ILE A 149 12.15 11.16 18.66
C ILE A 149 13.50 11.04 19.38
N LYS A 150 14.59 10.79 18.65
CA LYS A 150 15.94 10.69 19.25
C LYS A 150 16.45 12.01 19.80
N GLU A 151 16.09 13.13 19.16
CA GLU A 151 16.35 14.48 19.65
C GLU A 151 15.57 14.75 20.95
N ASP A 152 14.26 14.44 20.96
CA ASP A 152 13.37 14.64 22.11
C ASP A 152 13.82 13.85 23.36
N ILE A 153 14.37 12.64 23.17
CA ILE A 153 14.90 11.81 24.27
C ILE A 153 16.39 12.04 24.55
N HIS A 154 17.02 13.03 23.90
CA HIS A 154 18.44 13.35 24.01
C HIS A 154 19.39 12.17 23.70
N ASN A 155 18.99 11.26 22.80
CA ASN A 155 19.85 10.17 22.32
C ASN A 155 20.78 10.65 21.19
N LEU A 156 21.81 11.40 21.56
CA LEU A 156 22.74 12.02 20.61
C LEU A 156 23.50 11.00 19.75
N SER A 157 23.94 9.87 20.33
CA SER A 157 24.61 8.83 19.54
C SER A 157 23.69 8.24 18.48
N GLY A 158 22.44 7.96 18.85
CA GLY A 158 21.45 7.46 17.90
C GLY A 158 21.06 8.50 16.86
N LEU A 159 21.01 9.79 17.22
CA LEU A 159 20.71 10.90 16.30
C LEU A 159 21.81 11.07 15.24
N ALA A 160 23.07 10.96 15.64
CA ALA A 160 24.20 10.95 14.70
C ALA A 160 24.06 9.82 13.66
N ASP A 161 23.63 8.63 14.09
CA ASP A 161 23.39 7.51 13.16
C ASP A 161 22.27 7.84 12.15
N VAL A 162 21.13 8.40 12.61
CA VAL A 162 20.04 8.80 11.69
C VAL A 162 20.49 9.88 10.71
N TYR A 163 21.23 10.88 11.16
CA TYR A 163 21.73 11.93 10.26
C TYR A 163 22.72 11.38 9.23
N ASN A 164 23.52 10.38 9.59
CA ASN A 164 24.33 9.67 8.60
C ASN A 164 23.43 8.97 7.57
N ASP A 165 22.40 8.26 8.00
CA ASP A 165 21.48 7.54 7.11
C ASP A 165 20.71 8.51 6.18
N ILE A 166 20.26 9.66 6.70
CA ILE A 166 19.66 10.73 5.89
C ILE A 166 20.66 11.28 4.87
N GLY A 167 21.93 11.45 5.27
CA GLY A 167 23.00 11.87 4.36
C GLY A 167 23.18 10.89 3.20
N ILE A 168 23.13 9.58 3.48
CA ILE A 168 23.20 8.51 2.47
C ILE A 168 22.03 8.61 1.48
N VAL A 169 20.79 8.80 1.98
CA VAL A 169 19.62 8.93 1.11
C VAL A 169 19.77 10.13 0.16
N TYR A 170 20.18 11.30 0.68
CA TYR A 170 20.40 12.48 -0.16
C TYR A 170 21.56 12.32 -1.14
N GLU A 171 22.62 11.58 -0.77
CA GLU A 171 23.71 11.23 -1.68
C GLU A 171 23.21 10.39 -2.86
N GLN A 172 22.40 9.37 -2.59
CA GLN A 172 21.80 8.52 -3.65
C GLN A 172 20.86 9.32 -4.57
N MET A 173 20.14 10.30 -4.02
CA MET A 173 19.33 11.26 -4.79
C MET A 173 20.17 12.27 -5.59
N LYS A 174 21.50 12.27 -5.43
CA LYS A 174 22.44 13.27 -5.97
C LYS A 174 22.21 14.69 -5.45
N GLU A 175 21.52 14.83 -4.32
CA GLU A 175 21.36 16.10 -3.61
C GLU A 175 22.56 16.36 -2.69
N TYR A 176 23.74 16.52 -3.30
CA TYR A 176 25.03 16.56 -2.62
C TYR A 176 25.13 17.61 -1.52
N THR A 177 24.53 18.79 -1.70
CA THR A 177 24.53 19.85 -0.68
C THR A 177 23.81 19.39 0.60
N ARG A 178 22.65 18.72 0.48
CA ARG A 178 21.92 18.20 1.64
C ARG A 178 22.64 17.01 2.25
N ALA A 179 23.21 16.12 1.44
CA ALA A 179 24.04 15.02 1.94
C ALA A 179 25.19 15.53 2.82
N LEU A 180 25.95 16.51 2.34
CA LEU A 180 27.04 17.16 3.10
C LEU A 180 26.53 17.84 4.38
N GLU A 181 25.38 18.49 4.34
CA GLU A 181 24.77 19.09 5.53
C GLU A 181 24.51 18.06 6.63
N TYR A 182 23.84 16.95 6.30
CA TYR A 182 23.50 15.91 7.27
C TYR A 182 24.72 15.09 7.72
N TYR A 183 25.66 14.79 6.83
CA TYR A 183 26.94 14.20 7.22
C TYR A 183 27.73 15.12 8.17
N SER A 184 27.73 16.44 7.93
CA SER A 184 28.38 17.41 8.81
C SER A 184 27.70 17.49 10.18
N LYS A 185 26.35 17.45 10.23
CA LYS A 185 25.61 17.37 11.50
C LYS A 185 25.97 16.10 12.28
N SER A 186 26.01 14.95 11.61
CA SER A 186 26.40 13.66 12.21
C SER A 186 27.85 13.68 12.73
N LEU A 187 28.78 14.25 11.94
CA LEU A 187 30.19 14.37 12.30
C LEU A 187 30.39 15.25 13.52
N LYS A 188 29.75 16.43 13.55
CA LYS A 188 29.80 17.35 14.68
C LYS A 188 29.32 16.70 15.98
N ILE A 189 28.20 15.98 15.95
CA ILE A 189 27.71 15.24 17.13
C ILE A 189 28.71 14.16 17.54
N SER A 190 29.24 13.42 16.56
CA SER A 190 30.18 12.32 16.80
C SER A 190 31.48 12.80 17.44
N GLU A 191 32.03 13.93 17.01
CA GLU A 191 33.23 14.54 17.57
C GLU A 191 32.96 15.11 18.98
N GLN A 192 31.87 15.86 19.16
CA GLN A 192 31.52 16.47 20.45
C GLN A 192 31.26 15.43 21.56
N GLN A 193 30.66 14.29 21.19
CA GLN A 193 30.34 13.22 22.12
C GLN A 193 31.47 12.18 22.25
N ASN A 194 32.61 12.39 21.58
CA ASN A 194 33.70 11.41 21.48
C ASN A 194 33.20 10.01 21.10
N LEU A 195 32.25 9.92 20.16
CA LEU A 195 31.73 8.66 19.67
C LEU A 195 32.83 7.87 18.95
N SER A 196 32.62 6.55 18.78
CA SER A 196 33.67 5.64 18.29
C SER A 196 34.38 6.17 17.03
N ALA A 197 35.72 6.05 17.01
CA ALA A 197 36.56 6.37 15.86
C ALA A 197 36.08 5.72 14.55
N LYS A 198 35.42 4.55 14.63
CA LYS A 198 34.78 3.89 13.48
C LYS A 198 33.71 4.78 12.83
N LYS A 199 32.81 5.39 13.61
CA LYS A 199 31.75 6.27 13.12
C LYS A 199 32.34 7.51 12.42
N ILE A 200 33.27 8.18 13.09
CA ILE A 200 33.96 9.36 12.56
C ILE A 200 34.66 9.04 11.23
N SER A 201 35.39 7.92 11.15
CA SER A 201 36.05 7.51 9.90
C SER A 201 35.07 7.23 8.77
N ASN A 202 33.89 6.67 9.04
CA ASN A 202 32.88 6.42 8.02
C ASN A 202 32.30 7.73 7.49
N LEU A 203 32.07 8.72 8.35
CA LEU A 203 31.59 10.04 7.95
C LEU A 203 32.59 10.76 7.06
N TYR A 204 33.87 10.77 7.43
CA TYR A 204 34.92 11.31 6.54
C TYR A 204 34.97 10.57 5.21
N ASN A 205 34.81 9.24 5.20
CA ASN A 205 34.72 8.50 3.95
C ASN A 205 33.52 8.91 3.10
N ASN A 206 32.32 9.02 3.67
CA ASN A 206 31.10 9.36 2.94
C ASN A 206 31.16 10.81 2.39
N ILE A 207 31.65 11.76 3.19
CA ILE A 207 31.92 13.13 2.74
C ILE A 207 32.94 13.13 1.57
N GLY A 208 33.97 12.28 1.66
CA GLY A 208 34.94 12.09 0.59
C GLY A 208 34.30 11.56 -0.71
N VAL A 209 33.35 10.63 -0.61
CA VAL A 209 32.59 10.11 -1.77
C VAL A 209 31.75 11.21 -2.40
N VAL A 210 31.04 12.01 -1.61
CA VAL A 210 30.24 13.13 -2.15
C VAL A 210 31.13 14.13 -2.90
N TYR A 211 32.27 14.53 -2.33
CA TYR A 211 33.20 15.42 -3.04
C TYR A 211 33.81 14.76 -4.29
N TYR A 212 34.07 13.46 -4.26
CA TYR A 212 34.53 12.72 -5.43
C TYR A 212 33.51 12.76 -6.57
N ASP A 213 32.22 12.52 -6.27
CA ASP A 213 31.14 12.57 -7.25
C ASP A 213 30.90 13.97 -7.82
N GLN A 214 31.19 15.01 -7.02
CA GLN A 214 31.21 16.41 -7.47
C GLN A 214 32.48 16.77 -8.28
N ASN A 215 33.41 15.83 -8.48
CA ASN A 215 34.73 16.03 -9.09
C ASN A 215 35.65 16.99 -8.29
N GLU A 216 35.35 17.25 -7.03
CA GLU A 216 36.18 18.04 -6.11
C GLU A 216 37.29 17.17 -5.50
N PHE A 217 38.20 16.70 -6.35
CA PHE A 217 39.17 15.66 -6.01
C PHE A 217 40.11 16.00 -4.84
N ASP A 218 40.46 17.26 -4.63
CA ASP A 218 41.35 17.66 -3.54
C ASP A 218 40.64 17.58 -2.18
N LYS A 219 39.37 18.02 -2.10
CA LYS A 219 38.54 17.86 -0.90
C LYS A 219 38.22 16.37 -0.65
N ALA A 220 37.96 15.60 -1.70
CA ALA A 220 37.76 14.16 -1.58
C ALA A 220 39.01 13.48 -1.00
N LEU A 221 40.19 13.83 -1.52
CA LEU A 221 41.48 13.28 -1.07
C LEU A 221 41.76 13.63 0.40
N GLU A 222 41.49 14.87 0.83
CA GLU A 222 41.62 15.28 2.22
C GLU A 222 40.76 14.41 3.15
N ASN A 223 39.47 14.25 2.81
CA ASN A 223 38.53 13.48 3.61
C ASN A 223 38.84 11.98 3.63
N PHE A 224 39.23 11.39 2.49
CA PHE A 224 39.68 10.00 2.45
C PHE A 224 40.95 9.76 3.25
N ASN A 225 41.89 10.70 3.27
CA ASN A 225 43.10 10.60 4.10
C ASN A 225 42.79 10.69 5.59
N LYS A 226 41.90 11.60 6.03
CA LYS A 226 41.41 11.65 7.42
C LYS A 226 40.76 10.31 7.83
N SER A 227 39.89 9.75 6.99
CA SER A 227 39.31 8.43 7.20
C SER A 227 40.38 7.33 7.30
N LEU A 228 41.36 7.34 6.38
CA LEU A 228 42.41 6.33 6.32
C LEU A 228 43.31 6.35 7.57
N GLU A 229 43.68 7.54 8.06
CA GLU A 229 44.47 7.70 9.27
C GLU A 229 43.76 7.11 10.49
N ILE A 230 42.49 7.46 10.68
CA ILE A 230 41.67 6.93 11.77
C ILE A 230 41.54 5.41 11.63
N ARG A 231 41.21 4.89 10.44
CA ARG A 231 41.05 3.45 10.21
C ARG A 231 42.34 2.66 10.44
N LYS A 232 43.52 3.23 10.12
CA LYS A 232 44.83 2.65 10.47
C LYS A 232 45.02 2.56 11.98
N SER A 233 44.71 3.63 12.72
CA SER A 233 44.87 3.66 14.19
C SER A 233 44.04 2.58 14.89
N ILE A 234 42.85 2.29 14.39
CA ILE A 234 41.94 1.26 14.95
C ILE A 234 42.07 -0.11 14.26
N LYS A 235 43.04 -0.28 13.35
CA LYS A 235 43.24 -1.51 12.55
C LYS A 235 41.95 -2.00 11.89
N SER A 236 41.18 -1.08 11.31
CA SER A 236 39.91 -1.40 10.67
C SER A 236 40.13 -2.28 9.42
N PRO A 237 39.31 -3.31 9.17
CA PRO A 237 39.34 -4.03 7.91
C PRO A 237 38.91 -3.14 6.73
N LYS A 238 38.29 -1.98 6.99
CA LYS A 238 37.84 -1.01 5.97
C LYS A 238 38.94 -0.09 5.40
N ILE A 239 40.22 -0.37 5.69
CA ILE A 239 41.36 0.39 5.17
C ILE A 239 41.48 0.24 3.64
N GLU A 240 41.14 -0.93 3.12
CA GLU A 240 41.16 -1.27 1.69
C GLU A 240 40.29 -0.32 0.86
N SER A 241 39.11 0.04 1.39
CA SER A 241 38.14 0.91 0.72
C SER A 241 38.69 2.33 0.56
N ASN A 242 39.46 2.84 1.53
CA ASN A 242 40.10 4.15 1.38
C ASN A 242 41.21 4.11 0.34
N TYR A 243 42.04 3.06 0.30
CA TYR A 243 43.06 2.93 -0.75
C TYR A 243 42.41 2.88 -2.13
N TYR A 244 41.31 2.13 -2.28
CA TYR A 244 40.56 2.06 -3.54
C TYR A 244 39.99 3.42 -3.95
N ASN A 245 39.36 4.15 -3.03
CA ASN A 245 38.79 5.47 -3.33
C ASN A 245 39.86 6.52 -3.68
N ILE A 246 41.00 6.50 -2.99
CA ILE A 246 42.14 7.36 -3.31
C ILE A 246 42.74 6.97 -4.67
N ALA A 247 42.81 5.67 -4.99
CA ALA A 247 43.27 5.20 -6.29
C ALA A 247 42.37 5.71 -7.43
N ASN A 248 41.04 5.70 -7.24
CA ASN A 248 40.09 6.28 -8.19
C ASN A 248 40.39 7.76 -8.47
N ILE A 249 40.70 8.56 -7.44
CA ILE A 249 41.10 9.96 -7.64
C ILE A 249 42.35 10.07 -8.52
N TYR A 250 43.39 9.30 -8.24
CA TYR A 250 44.61 9.33 -9.06
C TYR A 250 44.38 8.83 -10.49
N PHE A 251 43.51 7.84 -10.65
CA PHE A 251 43.08 7.36 -11.96
C PHE A 251 42.40 8.48 -12.77
N HIS A 252 41.49 9.23 -12.15
CA HIS A 252 40.85 10.40 -12.77
C HIS A 252 41.84 11.53 -13.08
N LYS A 253 42.84 11.75 -12.22
CA LYS A 253 43.96 12.66 -12.47
C LYS A 253 44.97 12.14 -13.52
N LYS A 254 44.73 10.95 -14.10
CA LYS A 254 45.58 10.26 -15.08
C LYS A 254 46.96 9.85 -14.55
N ASP A 255 47.17 9.86 -13.24
CA ASP A 255 48.35 9.28 -12.60
C ASP A 255 48.11 7.77 -12.42
N PHE A 256 48.16 7.04 -13.54
CA PHE A 256 47.85 5.62 -13.58
C PHE A 256 48.85 4.76 -12.81
N THR A 257 50.11 5.21 -12.67
CA THR A 257 51.13 4.50 -11.89
C THR A 257 50.77 4.52 -10.41
N LYS A 258 50.43 5.70 -9.87
CA LYS A 258 50.04 5.82 -8.47
C LYS A 258 48.68 5.18 -8.19
N ALA A 259 47.73 5.29 -9.14
CA ALA A 259 46.46 4.58 -9.05
C ALA A 259 46.68 3.07 -8.97
N LEU A 260 47.53 2.50 -9.83
CA LEU A 260 47.85 1.07 -9.82
C LEU A 260 48.45 0.61 -8.49
N GLU A 261 49.42 1.36 -7.95
CA GLU A 261 50.04 1.05 -6.65
C GLU A 261 48.98 0.94 -5.55
N LEU A 262 48.07 1.93 -5.49
CA LEU A 262 47.02 1.99 -4.48
C LEU A 262 45.93 0.92 -4.69
N TYR A 263 45.55 0.62 -5.94
CA TYR A 263 44.63 -0.48 -6.24
C TYR A 263 45.22 -1.83 -5.83
N LEU A 264 46.50 -2.08 -6.11
CA LEU A 264 47.16 -3.33 -5.69
C LEU A 264 47.25 -3.42 -4.17
N LYS A 265 47.46 -2.28 -3.48
CA LYS A 265 47.43 -2.23 -2.02
C LYS A 265 46.05 -2.54 -1.47
N ALA A 266 44.98 -1.97 -2.04
CA ALA A 266 43.61 -2.31 -1.69
C ALA A 266 43.32 -3.80 -1.93
N PHE A 267 43.75 -4.34 -3.07
CA PHE A 267 43.58 -5.73 -3.45
C PHE A 267 44.27 -6.71 -2.50
N SER A 268 45.48 -6.39 -2.04
CA SER A 268 46.24 -7.24 -1.10
C SER A 268 45.57 -7.41 0.27
N LEU A 269 44.59 -6.56 0.60
CA LEU A 269 43.86 -6.57 1.88
C LEU A 269 42.52 -7.32 1.80
N VAL A 270 42.15 -7.87 0.63
CA VAL A 270 40.88 -8.58 0.42
C VAL A 270 41.15 -10.04 0.09
N SER A 271 40.41 -10.95 0.73
CA SER A 271 40.43 -12.36 0.38
C SER A 271 39.23 -12.74 -0.51
N GLU A 272 39.45 -13.60 -1.51
CA GLU A 272 38.37 -14.08 -2.39
C GLU A 272 37.33 -14.88 -1.61
N GLN A 273 37.73 -15.60 -0.56
CA GLN A 273 36.82 -16.36 0.30
C GLN A 273 35.86 -15.45 1.08
N GLU A 274 36.31 -14.27 1.52
CA GLU A 274 35.48 -13.33 2.26
C GLU A 274 34.64 -12.43 1.36
N SER A 275 35.17 -12.01 0.20
CA SER A 275 34.46 -11.07 -0.68
C SER A 275 34.76 -11.29 -2.17
N PRO A 276 34.14 -12.32 -2.80
CA PRO A 276 34.36 -12.62 -4.22
C PRO A 276 34.02 -11.44 -5.14
N GLN A 277 32.98 -10.66 -4.80
CA GLN A 277 32.55 -9.49 -5.56
C GLN A 277 33.63 -8.39 -5.58
N LYS A 278 34.22 -8.06 -4.42
CA LYS A 278 35.30 -7.06 -4.35
C LYS A 278 36.51 -7.52 -5.15
N VAL A 279 36.89 -8.80 -5.02
CA VAL A 279 38.01 -9.38 -5.79
C VAL A 279 37.75 -9.28 -7.28
N SER A 280 36.54 -9.60 -7.76
CA SER A 280 36.16 -9.43 -9.17
C SER A 280 36.30 -7.97 -9.63
N ASN A 281 35.68 -7.03 -8.90
CA ASN A 281 35.68 -5.60 -9.24
C ASN A 281 37.11 -5.02 -9.26
N TYR A 282 37.92 -5.37 -8.27
CA TYR A 282 39.30 -4.88 -8.17
C TYR A 282 40.16 -5.44 -9.30
N ASN A 283 40.02 -6.73 -9.65
CA ASN A 283 40.69 -7.30 -10.81
C ASN A 283 40.34 -6.54 -12.10
N ILE A 284 39.06 -6.25 -12.35
CA ILE A 284 38.65 -5.52 -13.56
C ILE A 284 39.21 -4.09 -13.56
N THR A 285 39.17 -3.40 -12.41
CA THR A 285 39.70 -2.03 -12.25
C THR A 285 41.23 -1.98 -12.45
N ILE A 286 41.95 -2.96 -11.89
CA ILE A 286 43.40 -3.11 -12.08
C ILE A 286 43.71 -3.41 -13.54
N GLY A 287 42.94 -4.31 -14.18
CA GLY A 287 43.07 -4.62 -15.60
C GLY A 287 42.87 -3.39 -16.49
N GLN A 288 41.86 -2.57 -16.20
CA GLN A 288 41.65 -1.28 -16.86
C GLN A 288 42.84 -0.33 -16.63
N THR A 289 43.39 -0.28 -15.42
CA THR A 289 44.55 0.58 -15.12
C THR A 289 45.79 0.14 -15.92
N TYR A 290 46.01 -1.17 -16.04
CA TYR A 290 47.07 -1.71 -16.92
C TYR A 290 46.83 -1.39 -18.40
N LEU A 291 45.58 -1.38 -18.86
CA LEU A 291 45.23 -0.98 -20.23
C LEU A 291 45.66 0.47 -20.50
N TYR A 292 45.37 1.41 -19.59
CA TYR A 292 45.81 2.82 -19.74
C TYR A 292 47.33 3.00 -19.62
N LEU A 293 48.01 2.13 -18.88
CA LEU A 293 49.47 2.04 -18.85
C LEU A 293 50.07 1.32 -20.07
N GLN A 294 49.25 0.91 -21.04
CA GLN A 294 49.66 0.18 -22.25
C GLN A 294 50.34 -1.17 -21.97
N LYS A 295 50.06 -1.79 -20.80
CA LYS A 295 50.55 -3.11 -20.40
C LYS A 295 49.49 -4.17 -20.70
N TYR A 296 49.30 -4.46 -21.98
CA TYR A 296 48.15 -5.22 -22.48
C TYR A 296 48.06 -6.67 -21.95
N ASP A 297 49.18 -7.36 -21.79
CA ASP A 297 49.17 -8.75 -21.27
C ASP A 297 48.69 -8.81 -19.82
N SER A 298 49.14 -7.84 -19.01
CA SER A 298 48.67 -7.69 -17.63
C SER A 298 47.20 -7.31 -17.61
N ALA A 299 46.78 -6.36 -18.45
CA ALA A 299 45.38 -5.97 -18.58
C ALA A 299 44.48 -7.19 -18.88
N ALA A 300 44.83 -7.97 -19.91
CA ALA A 300 44.10 -9.17 -20.30
C ALA A 300 43.96 -10.18 -19.14
N LYS A 301 45.07 -10.46 -18.43
CA LYS A 301 45.08 -11.39 -17.30
C LYS A 301 44.10 -10.97 -16.20
N TYR A 302 44.19 -9.71 -15.76
CA TYR A 302 43.36 -9.20 -14.68
C TYR A 302 41.87 -9.09 -15.08
N ILE A 303 41.57 -8.64 -16.31
CA ILE A 303 40.19 -8.59 -16.83
C ILE A 303 39.59 -10.00 -16.87
N GLN A 304 40.33 -10.99 -17.38
CA GLN A 304 39.86 -12.37 -17.48
C GLN A 304 39.61 -13.00 -16.10
N THR A 305 40.51 -12.78 -15.13
CA THR A 305 40.30 -13.24 -13.75
C THR A 305 39.04 -12.61 -13.15
N GLY A 306 38.86 -11.30 -13.31
CA GLY A 306 37.68 -10.59 -12.85
C GLY A 306 36.38 -11.11 -13.45
N TYR A 307 36.37 -11.34 -14.77
CA TYR A 307 35.25 -11.92 -15.51
C TYR A 307 34.91 -13.36 -15.07
N ASN A 308 35.92 -14.20 -14.86
CA ASN A 308 35.69 -15.58 -14.45
C ASN A 308 35.02 -15.63 -13.06
N ILE A 309 35.44 -14.77 -12.14
CA ILE A 309 34.81 -14.66 -10.81
C ILE A 309 33.40 -14.09 -10.95
N SER A 310 33.19 -13.02 -11.73
CA SER A 310 31.85 -12.44 -11.91
C SER A 310 30.87 -13.46 -12.50
N LYS A 311 31.32 -14.26 -13.48
CA LYS A 311 30.51 -15.31 -14.09
C LYS A 311 30.22 -16.47 -13.13
N LYS A 312 31.21 -16.91 -12.36
CA LYS A 312 31.07 -17.99 -11.35
C LYS A 312 30.04 -17.65 -10.27
N TYR A 313 30.02 -16.41 -9.81
CA TYR A 313 29.14 -15.96 -8.73
C TYR A 313 27.92 -15.15 -9.22
N ASN A 314 27.71 -15.07 -10.54
CA ASN A 314 26.59 -14.37 -11.18
C ASN A 314 26.51 -12.86 -10.89
N TYR A 315 27.66 -12.17 -10.79
CA TYR A 315 27.73 -10.72 -10.63
C TYR A 315 27.60 -9.99 -11.97
N LYS A 316 26.35 -9.76 -12.42
CA LYS A 316 26.05 -9.22 -13.74
C LYS A 316 26.64 -7.84 -14.03
N TYR A 317 26.69 -6.93 -13.05
CA TYR A 317 27.34 -5.62 -13.22
C TYR A 317 28.85 -5.72 -13.43
N ALA A 318 29.53 -6.62 -12.70
CA ALA A 318 30.94 -6.88 -12.89
C ALA A 318 31.21 -7.56 -14.24
N GLU A 319 30.34 -8.50 -14.65
CA GLU A 319 30.38 -9.14 -15.97
C GLU A 319 30.23 -8.11 -17.10
N LEU A 320 29.25 -7.21 -16.98
CA LEU A 320 29.03 -6.10 -17.91
C LEU A 320 30.28 -5.21 -18.01
N TYR A 321 30.86 -4.84 -16.87
CA TYR A 321 32.05 -4.02 -16.84
C TYR A 321 33.27 -4.72 -17.44
N ALA A 322 33.43 -6.02 -17.18
CA ALA A 322 34.48 -6.81 -17.79
C ALA A 322 34.37 -6.85 -19.32
N TYR A 323 33.15 -7.03 -19.89
CA TYR A 323 32.95 -6.93 -21.34
C TYR A 323 33.30 -5.55 -21.88
N PHE A 324 32.91 -4.48 -21.19
CA PHE A 324 33.24 -3.12 -21.61
C PHE A 324 34.76 -2.89 -21.69
N ILE A 325 35.51 -3.30 -20.66
CA ILE A 325 36.96 -3.12 -20.64
C ILE A 325 37.66 -4.06 -21.63
N GLN A 326 37.18 -5.30 -21.76
CA GLN A 326 37.71 -6.26 -22.74
C GLN A 326 37.54 -5.76 -24.18
N GLY A 327 36.37 -5.20 -24.52
CA GLY A 327 36.14 -4.63 -25.85
C GLY A 327 37.08 -3.47 -26.17
N LYS A 328 37.39 -2.62 -25.18
CA LYS A 328 38.40 -1.57 -25.32
C LYS A 328 39.81 -2.14 -25.52
N LEU A 329 40.19 -3.15 -24.74
CA LEU A 329 41.49 -3.82 -24.88
C LEU A 329 41.64 -4.42 -26.28
N ASP A 330 40.64 -5.18 -26.74
CA ASP A 330 40.63 -5.79 -28.07
C ASP A 330 40.73 -4.73 -29.18
N SER A 331 40.04 -3.60 -29.03
CA SER A 331 40.12 -2.48 -29.98
C SER A 331 41.50 -1.84 -30.04
N VAL A 332 42.15 -1.62 -28.90
CA VAL A 332 43.51 -1.03 -28.85
C VAL A 332 44.55 -1.99 -29.42
N GLN A 333 44.31 -3.30 -29.33
CA GLN A 333 45.14 -4.34 -29.96
C GLN A 333 44.83 -4.58 -31.44
N ASN A 334 43.96 -3.77 -32.06
CA ASN A 334 43.50 -3.93 -33.46
C ASN A 334 42.77 -5.26 -33.74
N ASN A 335 42.26 -5.94 -32.71
CA ASN A 335 41.48 -7.17 -32.82
C ASN A 335 39.98 -6.85 -33.02
N TYR A 336 39.65 -6.12 -34.08
CA TYR A 336 38.31 -5.54 -34.29
C TYR A 336 37.17 -6.58 -34.28
N GLN A 337 37.42 -7.79 -34.77
CA GLN A 337 36.42 -8.87 -34.73
C GLN A 337 36.10 -9.30 -33.30
N LYS A 338 37.10 -9.46 -32.44
CA LYS A 338 36.88 -9.78 -31.01
C LYS A 338 36.23 -8.61 -30.29
N ALA A 339 36.64 -7.38 -30.58
CA ALA A 339 36.04 -6.18 -30.00
C ALA A 339 34.53 -6.10 -30.34
N PHE A 340 34.15 -6.37 -31.59
CA PHE A 340 32.75 -6.40 -32.02
C PHE A 340 31.92 -7.47 -31.30
N GLU A 341 32.44 -8.70 -31.21
CA GLU A 341 31.77 -9.79 -30.50
C GLU A 341 31.62 -9.51 -29.00
N THR A 342 32.65 -8.94 -28.38
CA THR A 342 32.60 -8.51 -26.97
C THR A 342 31.59 -7.37 -26.77
N GLN A 343 31.53 -6.42 -27.70
CA GLN A 343 30.59 -5.30 -27.65
C GLN A 343 29.13 -5.74 -27.80
N LYS A 344 28.84 -6.75 -28.65
CA LYS A 344 27.50 -7.36 -28.73
C LYS A 344 27.07 -7.93 -27.37
N LYS A 345 27.96 -8.70 -26.72
CA LYS A 345 27.69 -9.27 -25.38
C LYS A 345 27.45 -8.19 -24.34
N TYR A 346 28.20 -7.10 -24.39
CA TYR A 346 27.96 -5.93 -23.54
C TYR A 346 26.56 -5.34 -23.75
N ILE A 347 26.13 -5.13 -25.00
CA ILE A 347 24.81 -4.56 -25.31
C ILE A 347 23.70 -5.49 -24.83
N ILE A 348 23.76 -6.78 -25.18
CA ILE A 348 22.77 -7.77 -24.76
C ILE A 348 22.64 -7.81 -23.23
N LEU A 349 23.77 -7.84 -22.52
CA LEU A 349 23.76 -7.87 -21.06
C LEU A 349 23.25 -6.54 -20.45
N LYS A 350 23.60 -5.41 -21.06
CA LYS A 350 23.12 -4.08 -20.61
C LYS A 350 21.60 -3.99 -20.75
N ASP A 351 21.06 -4.41 -21.89
CA ASP A 351 19.63 -4.34 -22.16
C ASP A 351 18.86 -5.33 -21.27
N SER A 352 19.42 -6.53 -21.06
CA SER A 352 18.87 -7.49 -20.09
C SER A 352 18.85 -6.93 -18.66
N LEU A 353 19.92 -6.25 -18.23
CA LEU A 353 19.99 -5.60 -16.91
C LEU A 353 18.95 -4.48 -16.78
N LEU A 354 18.87 -3.58 -17.76
CA LEU A 354 17.89 -2.49 -17.77
C LEU A 354 16.45 -3.03 -17.75
N ASN A 355 16.18 -4.11 -18.48
CA ASN A 355 14.87 -4.74 -18.47
C ASN A 355 14.58 -5.40 -17.12
N SER A 356 15.56 -6.08 -16.52
CA SER A 356 15.41 -6.67 -15.18
C SER A 356 15.17 -5.63 -14.08
N GLU A 357 15.82 -4.47 -14.14
CA GLU A 357 15.59 -3.36 -13.21
C GLU A 357 14.18 -2.80 -13.36
N ARG A 358 13.71 -2.62 -14.60
CA ARG A 358 12.34 -2.18 -14.87
C ARG A 358 11.31 -3.19 -14.35
N VAL A 359 11.54 -4.49 -14.56
CA VAL A 359 10.68 -5.56 -14.03
C VAL A 359 10.66 -5.55 -12.50
N ALA A 360 11.82 -5.44 -11.86
CA ALA A 360 11.92 -5.35 -10.40
C ALA A 360 11.20 -4.11 -9.86
N GLN A 361 11.30 -2.98 -10.56
CA GLN A 361 10.63 -1.75 -10.21
C GLN A 361 9.10 -1.88 -10.35
N VAL A 362 8.60 -2.51 -11.41
CA VAL A 362 7.16 -2.80 -11.58
C VAL A 362 6.64 -3.75 -10.50
N ALA A 363 7.35 -4.86 -10.23
CA ALA A 363 6.99 -5.80 -9.18
C ALA A 363 6.95 -5.13 -7.79
N LYS A 364 7.88 -4.21 -7.54
CA LYS A 364 7.89 -3.37 -6.34
C LYS A 364 6.65 -2.46 -6.26
N TYR A 365 6.30 -1.76 -7.33
CA TYR A 365 5.10 -0.89 -7.35
C TYR A 365 3.79 -1.69 -7.23
N GLN A 366 3.70 -2.88 -7.83
CA GLN A 366 2.57 -3.78 -7.62
C GLN A 366 2.43 -4.14 -6.14
N THR A 367 3.55 -4.45 -5.49
CA THR A 367 3.49 -4.84 -4.07
C THR A 367 3.16 -3.65 -3.16
N VAL A 368 3.63 -2.45 -3.50
CA VAL A 368 3.21 -1.20 -2.85
C VAL A 368 1.72 -0.98 -3.03
N TYR A 369 1.21 -1.10 -4.26
CA TYR A 369 -0.21 -0.96 -4.56
C TYR A 369 -1.07 -1.97 -3.79
N GLU A 370 -0.70 -3.26 -3.79
CA GLU A 370 -1.42 -4.29 -3.03
C GLU A 370 -1.40 -4.04 -1.52
N THR A 371 -0.26 -3.56 -1.00
CA THR A 371 -0.12 -3.22 0.42
C THR A 371 -0.98 -2.00 0.76
N GLU A 372 -0.92 -0.95 -0.06
CA GLU A 372 -1.73 0.26 0.11
C GLU A 372 -3.22 -0.05 -0.05
N ARG A 373 -3.61 -0.93 -0.98
CA ARG A 373 -4.98 -1.39 -1.17
C ARG A 373 -5.47 -2.19 0.04
N LYS A 374 -4.69 -3.16 0.52
CA LYS A 374 -5.04 -3.92 1.74
C LYS A 374 -5.11 -3.02 2.97
N ASN A 375 -4.21 -2.05 3.09
CA ASN A 375 -4.24 -1.08 4.19
C ASN A 375 -5.49 -0.20 4.11
N ALA A 376 -5.84 0.30 2.91
CA ALA A 376 -7.06 1.05 2.69
C ALA A 376 -8.32 0.20 2.96
N GLU A 377 -8.37 -1.05 2.49
CA GLU A 377 -9.46 -2.00 2.76
C GLU A 377 -9.61 -2.26 4.27
N ASN A 378 -8.50 -2.46 4.98
CA ASN A 378 -8.51 -2.66 6.44
C ASN A 378 -8.92 -1.39 7.19
N GLU A 379 -8.48 -0.21 6.73
CA GLU A 379 -8.91 1.07 7.30
C GLU A 379 -10.39 1.33 7.04
N ILE A 380 -10.89 1.05 5.84
CA ILE A 380 -12.32 1.14 5.50
C ILE A 380 -13.11 0.19 6.39
N LEU A 381 -12.70 -1.07 6.51
CA LEU A 381 -13.39 -2.04 7.36
C LEU A 381 -13.39 -1.63 8.84
N LYS A 382 -12.30 -1.04 9.32
CA LYS A 382 -12.22 -0.50 10.68
C LYS A 382 -13.15 0.72 10.84
N LYS A 383 -13.13 1.63 9.88
CA LYS A 383 -13.98 2.83 9.85
C LYS A 383 -15.47 2.48 9.70
N ASP A 384 -15.83 1.47 8.91
CA ASP A 384 -17.20 0.99 8.76
C ASP A 384 -17.72 0.38 10.07
N LYS A 385 -16.88 -0.38 10.78
CA LYS A 385 -17.22 -0.88 12.12
C LYS A 385 -17.37 0.25 13.15
N GLU A 386 -16.49 1.24 13.10
CA GLU A 386 -16.61 2.43 13.96
C GLU A 386 -17.86 3.24 13.62
N LYS A 387 -18.17 3.42 12.34
CA LYS A 387 -19.36 4.09 11.84
C LYS A 387 -20.63 3.34 12.25
N GLU A 388 -20.69 2.02 12.06
CA GLU A 388 -21.82 1.18 12.49
C GLU A 388 -22.01 1.25 14.01
N TYR A 389 -20.92 1.24 14.79
CA TYR A 389 -20.96 1.42 16.23
C TYR A 389 -21.52 2.81 16.61
N VAL A 390 -21.08 3.87 15.94
CA VAL A 390 -21.54 5.24 16.16
C VAL A 390 -23.01 5.42 15.71
N GLU A 391 -23.41 4.90 14.56
CA GLU A 391 -24.79 4.94 14.05
C GLU A 391 -25.75 4.18 14.98
N ASN A 392 -25.34 3.01 15.50
CA ASN A 392 -26.14 2.27 16.47
C ASN A 392 -26.28 3.02 17.80
N ASN A 393 -25.22 3.67 18.27
CA ASN A 393 -25.30 4.51 19.47
C ASN A 393 -26.15 5.75 19.23
N LEU A 394 -26.00 6.39 18.07
CA LEU A 394 -26.81 7.55 17.68
C LEU A 394 -28.28 7.18 17.55
N LEU A 395 -28.62 6.04 16.95
CA LEU A 395 -29.99 5.57 16.84
C LEU A 395 -30.61 5.33 18.22
N ARG A 396 -29.84 4.78 19.17
CA ARG A 396 -30.28 4.60 20.57
C ARG A 396 -30.51 5.94 21.26
N GLU A 397 -29.62 6.90 21.09
CA GLU A 397 -29.75 8.24 21.67
C GLU A 397 -30.89 9.03 21.03
N MET A 398 -31.08 8.93 19.70
CA MET A 398 -32.24 9.54 19.01
C MET A 398 -33.55 8.93 19.47
N GLN A 399 -33.61 7.61 19.67
CA GLN A 399 -34.78 6.96 20.25
C GLN A 399 -35.05 7.47 21.68
N ARG A 400 -34.01 7.61 22.51
CA ARG A 400 -34.13 8.18 23.86
C ARG A 400 -34.62 9.63 23.83
N ALA A 401 -34.02 10.46 22.99
CA ALA A 401 -34.40 11.86 22.81
C ALA A 401 -35.84 12.00 22.31
N GLN A 402 -36.25 11.19 21.33
CA GLN A 402 -37.62 11.20 20.81
C GLN A 402 -38.63 10.68 21.86
N THR A 403 -38.22 9.73 22.71
CA THR A 403 -39.05 9.28 23.84
C THR A 403 -39.18 10.40 24.87
N ALA A 404 -38.09 11.09 25.20
CA ALA A 404 -38.07 12.22 26.12
C ALA A 404 -38.88 13.41 25.58
N GLU A 405 -38.77 13.73 24.29
CA GLU A 405 -39.53 14.78 23.61
C GLU A 405 -41.03 14.47 23.62
N ASN A 406 -41.42 13.23 23.29
CA ASN A 406 -42.81 12.79 23.39
C ASN A 406 -43.37 12.86 24.82
N GLU A 407 -42.54 12.55 25.83
CA GLU A 407 -42.92 12.71 27.24
C GLU A 407 -43.07 14.19 27.63
N VAL A 408 -42.17 15.08 27.18
CA VAL A 408 -42.28 16.53 27.40
C VAL A 408 -43.57 17.03 26.76
N LEU A 409 -43.82 16.70 25.49
CA LEU A 409 -45.02 17.10 24.76
C LEU A 409 -46.31 16.59 25.45
N ARG A 410 -46.28 15.36 25.98
CA ARG A 410 -47.42 14.81 26.74
C ARG A 410 -47.66 15.60 28.02
N LYS A 411 -46.60 15.90 28.77
CA LYS A 411 -46.71 16.69 30.02
C LYS A 411 -47.10 18.15 29.75
N GLU A 412 -46.66 18.74 28.64
CA GLU A 412 -47.11 20.08 28.21
C GLU A 412 -48.62 20.09 27.93
N ARG A 413 -49.14 19.07 27.23
CA ARG A 413 -50.59 18.90 27.06
C ARG A 413 -51.32 18.68 28.39
N GLU A 414 -50.78 17.85 29.29
CA GLU A 414 -51.37 17.65 30.62
C GLU A 414 -51.41 18.98 31.41
N LYS A 415 -50.36 19.80 31.31
CA LYS A 415 -50.31 21.14 31.92
C LYS A 415 -51.35 22.08 31.29
N GLU A 416 -51.47 22.09 29.97
CA GLU A 416 -52.48 22.89 29.25
C GLU A 416 -53.90 22.47 29.63
N ASP A 417 -54.18 21.16 29.73
CA ASP A 417 -55.47 20.62 30.15
C ASP A 417 -55.80 21.02 31.60
N ILE A 418 -54.84 20.93 32.52
CA ILE A 418 -55.02 21.37 33.91
C ILE A 418 -55.32 22.88 33.95
N GLN A 419 -54.63 23.67 33.12
CA GLN A 419 -54.81 25.11 33.05
C GLN A 419 -56.17 25.48 32.44
N ALA A 420 -56.63 24.75 31.42
CA ALA A 420 -57.94 24.90 30.81
C ALA A 420 -59.06 24.53 31.79
N GLN A 421 -58.95 23.41 32.52
CA GLN A 421 -59.91 23.02 33.57
C GLN A 421 -59.99 24.05 34.70
N PHE A 422 -58.86 24.69 35.03
CA PHE A 422 -58.85 25.77 36.01
C PHE A 422 -59.61 26.99 35.50
N GLN A 423 -59.33 27.44 34.26
CA GLN A 423 -60.06 28.55 33.63
C GLN A 423 -61.55 28.26 33.49
N GLU A 424 -61.93 27.03 33.15
CA GLU A 424 -63.33 26.64 33.02
C GLU A 424 -64.07 26.72 34.36
N LYS A 425 -63.46 26.23 35.45
CA LYS A 425 -64.03 26.34 36.80
C LYS A 425 -64.13 27.78 37.29
N GLU A 426 -63.13 28.60 36.99
CA GLU A 426 -63.16 30.04 37.31
C GLU A 426 -64.29 30.75 36.56
N ASN A 427 -64.46 30.46 35.27
CA ASN A 427 -65.56 30.97 34.45
C ASN A 427 -66.92 30.48 34.95
N LEU A 428 -67.04 29.22 35.38
CA LEU A 428 -68.27 28.66 35.96
C LEU A 428 -68.63 29.38 37.27
N PHE A 429 -67.64 29.65 38.11
CA PHE A 429 -67.82 30.37 39.36
C PHE A 429 -68.29 31.82 39.10
N LEU A 430 -67.66 32.52 38.15
CA LEU A 430 -68.07 33.86 37.71
C LEU A 430 -69.53 33.87 37.22
N ARG A 431 -69.94 32.88 36.41
CA ARG A 431 -71.33 32.74 35.95
C ARG A 431 -72.31 32.49 37.08
N GLN A 432 -71.95 31.66 38.07
CA GLN A 432 -72.79 31.42 39.25
C GLN A 432 -72.95 32.69 40.10
N ALA A 433 -71.85 33.42 40.31
CA ALA A 433 -71.88 34.69 41.04
C ALA A 433 -72.75 35.75 40.34
N GLN A 434 -72.71 35.83 39.01
CA GLN A 434 -73.59 36.70 38.23
C GLN A 434 -75.08 36.33 38.37
N ARG A 435 -75.43 35.04 38.27
CA ARG A 435 -76.83 34.59 38.46
C ARG A 435 -77.35 34.91 39.86
N LEU A 436 -76.52 34.76 40.88
CA LEU A 436 -76.90 35.10 42.25
C LEU A 436 -77.21 36.59 42.38
N ARG A 437 -76.39 37.47 41.79
CA ARG A 437 -76.69 38.92 41.76
C ARG A 437 -77.97 39.24 41.00
N GLU A 438 -78.25 38.55 39.89
CA GLU A 438 -79.51 38.75 39.14
C GLU A 438 -80.74 38.33 39.95
N LEU A 439 -80.66 37.20 40.67
CA LEU A 439 -81.71 36.72 41.57
C LEU A 439 -81.91 37.68 42.74
N GLU A 440 -80.83 38.17 43.33
CA GLU A 440 -80.86 39.16 44.41
C GLU A 440 -81.53 40.45 43.94
N ASN A 441 -81.18 40.96 42.77
CA ASN A 441 -81.83 42.14 42.18
C ASN A 441 -83.32 41.92 41.87
N LYS A 442 -83.72 40.72 41.42
CA LYS A 442 -85.13 40.35 41.24
C LYS A 442 -85.90 40.29 42.56
N ASN A 443 -85.28 39.72 43.58
CA ASN A 443 -85.88 39.63 44.91
C ASN A 443 -86.02 41.01 45.55
N LEU A 444 -85.02 41.88 45.39
CA LEU A 444 -85.09 43.27 45.86
C LEU A 444 -86.18 44.08 45.15
N LYS A 445 -86.47 43.75 43.88
CA LYS A 445 -87.58 44.34 43.11
C LYS A 445 -88.93 43.85 43.64
N ARG A 446 -89.08 42.54 43.88
CA ARG A 446 -90.29 41.96 44.50
C ARG A 446 -90.53 42.46 45.92
N GLU A 447 -89.46 42.62 46.69
CA GLU A 447 -89.54 43.12 48.06
C GLU A 447 -89.94 44.61 48.09
N LYS A 448 -89.51 45.40 47.10
CA LYS A 448 -90.02 46.78 46.90
C LYS A 448 -91.50 46.80 46.50
N GLU A 449 -91.94 45.89 45.64
CA GLU A 449 -93.36 45.73 45.25
C GLU A 449 -94.22 45.27 46.45
N ASP A 450 -93.72 44.35 47.28
CA ASP A 450 -94.38 43.90 48.52
C ASP A 450 -94.37 44.97 49.62
N LEU A 451 -93.37 45.86 49.66
CA LEU A 451 -93.31 46.99 50.61
C LEU A 451 -94.32 48.09 50.24
N GLU A 452 -94.64 48.26 48.96
CA GLU A 452 -95.74 49.13 48.52
C GLU A 452 -97.11 48.57 48.92
N VAL A 453 -97.28 47.24 48.88
CA VAL A 453 -98.51 46.56 49.33
C VAL A 453 -98.64 46.54 50.86
N LYS A 454 -97.54 46.41 51.60
CA LYS A 454 -97.53 46.39 53.09
C LYS A 454 -97.67 47.76 53.75
N LYS A 455 -97.76 48.86 52.99
CA LYS A 455 -98.07 50.20 53.53
C LYS A 455 -99.55 50.43 53.85
N MET A 456 -100.44 49.48 53.54
CA MET A 456 -101.82 49.50 54.03
C MET A 456 -102.04 48.39 55.05
N ILE A 457 -102.50 48.79 56.24
CA ILE A 457 -102.94 47.99 57.40
C ILE A 457 -101.86 47.80 58.49
N SER A 458 -101.95 48.72 59.46
CA SER A 458 -101.43 48.69 60.84
C SER A 458 -102.46 47.99 61.75
N ASP A 459 -102.27 47.60 63.01
CA ASP A 459 -101.13 47.52 63.94
C ASP A 459 -101.52 46.44 64.98
N GLY A 460 -100.54 45.97 65.76
CA GLY A 460 -100.80 45.06 66.89
C GLY A 460 -99.51 44.70 67.62
N GLU A 461 -99.13 45.55 68.57
CA GLU A 461 -97.89 45.51 69.33
C GLU A 461 -97.91 44.50 70.50
N LYS A 462 -96.68 44.10 70.90
CA LYS A 462 -96.24 43.42 72.14
C LYS A 462 -95.89 41.93 72.13
N ASP A 463 -96.04 41.21 71.02
CA ASP A 463 -95.42 39.86 70.86
C ASP A 463 -94.17 39.88 69.92
N LYS A 464 -93.85 41.07 69.40
CA LYS A 464 -92.78 41.30 68.42
C LYS A 464 -91.37 41.30 69.00
N GLN A 465 -91.14 41.83 70.21
CA GLN A 465 -89.76 42.05 70.73
C GLN A 465 -89.02 40.76 71.10
N ILE A 466 -89.69 39.80 71.75
CA ILE A 466 -89.07 38.51 72.12
C ILE A 466 -88.86 37.63 70.89
N LYS A 467 -89.85 37.59 69.97
CA LYS A 467 -89.68 36.93 68.67
C LYS A 467 -88.60 37.61 67.83
N LEU A 468 -88.48 38.95 67.84
CA LEU A 468 -87.40 39.67 67.14
C LEU A 468 -86.03 39.31 67.69
N GLN A 469 -85.86 39.30 69.02
CA GLN A 469 -84.57 38.96 69.63
C GLN A 469 -84.20 37.50 69.40
N PHE A 470 -85.17 36.58 69.49
CA PHE A 470 -84.94 35.16 69.19
C PHE A 470 -84.58 34.93 67.72
N TRP A 471 -85.31 35.53 66.79
CA TRP A 471 -84.99 35.48 65.36
C TRP A 471 -83.68 36.19 65.04
N ALA A 472 -83.34 37.31 65.69
CA ALA A 472 -82.05 37.98 65.50
C ALA A 472 -80.88 37.12 65.96
N ILE A 473 -80.98 36.44 67.12
CA ILE A 473 -79.95 35.52 67.60
C ILE A 473 -79.87 34.28 66.68
N PHE A 474 -81.01 33.72 66.29
CA PHE A 474 -81.07 32.57 65.38
C PHE A 474 -80.51 32.87 63.98
N PHE A 475 -80.82 34.04 63.41
CA PHE A 475 -80.23 34.47 62.14
C PHE A 475 -78.75 34.81 62.30
N SER A 476 -78.32 35.42 63.42
CA SER A 476 -76.91 35.69 63.68
C SER A 476 -76.08 34.42 63.80
N SER A 477 -76.63 33.35 64.40
CA SER A 477 -75.93 32.06 64.51
C SER A 477 -75.85 31.35 63.15
N ILE A 478 -76.89 31.43 62.32
CA ILE A 478 -76.85 30.93 60.93
C ILE A 478 -75.80 31.69 60.11
N VAL A 479 -75.75 33.02 60.22
CA VAL A 479 -74.76 33.84 59.51
C VAL A 479 -73.34 33.51 59.96
N ILE A 480 -73.11 33.28 61.26
CA ILE A 480 -71.81 32.87 61.78
C ILE A 480 -71.41 31.48 61.26
N VAL A 481 -72.34 30.53 61.20
CA VAL A 481 -72.09 29.19 60.64
C VAL A 481 -71.79 29.26 59.14
N LEU A 482 -72.49 30.13 58.39
CA LEU A 482 -72.23 30.35 56.97
C LEU A 482 -70.87 31.03 56.73
N ILE A 483 -70.49 31.99 57.57
CA ILE A 483 -69.18 32.65 57.51
C ILE A 483 -68.06 31.65 57.85
N LEU A 484 -68.25 30.81 58.88
CA LEU A 484 -67.31 29.74 59.22
C LEU A 484 -67.21 28.70 58.10
N GLY A 485 -68.33 28.33 57.47
CA GLY A 485 -68.37 27.46 56.30
C GLY A 485 -67.64 28.06 55.09
N LEU A 486 -67.81 29.36 54.85
CA LEU A 486 -67.12 30.11 53.80
C LEU A 486 -65.61 30.19 54.08
N LEU A 487 -65.20 30.50 55.31
CA LEU A 487 -63.81 30.55 55.72
C LEU A 487 -63.14 29.18 55.60
N LEU A 488 -63.84 28.10 55.99
CA LEU A 488 -63.36 26.74 55.79
C LEU A 488 -63.24 26.39 54.30
N ALA A 489 -64.21 26.76 53.47
CA ALA A 489 -64.15 26.54 52.02
C ALA A 489 -63.00 27.31 51.36
N LEU A 490 -62.77 28.56 51.76
CA LEU A 490 -61.64 29.39 51.30
C LEU A 490 -60.31 28.82 51.75
N TYR A 491 -60.22 28.36 53.00
CA TYR A 491 -59.03 27.70 53.54
C TYR A 491 -58.71 26.40 52.77
N HIS A 492 -59.72 25.57 52.54
CA HIS A 492 -59.58 24.33 51.77
C HIS A 492 -59.22 24.60 50.30
N SER A 493 -59.78 25.66 49.71
CA SER A 493 -59.45 26.13 48.37
C SER A 493 -58.00 26.63 48.27
N SER A 494 -57.53 27.38 49.28
CA SER A 494 -56.15 27.87 49.33
C SER A 494 -55.14 26.73 49.47
N ILE A 495 -55.46 25.68 50.24
CA ILE A 495 -54.61 24.48 50.33
C ILE A 495 -54.52 23.79 48.97
N LYS A 496 -55.66 23.57 48.29
CA LYS A 496 -55.68 22.96 46.95
C LYS A 496 -54.90 23.79 45.92
N LYS A 497 -55.00 25.13 45.98
CA LYS A 497 -54.24 26.05 45.11
C LYS A 497 -52.73 25.95 45.35
N ASN A 498 -52.30 25.85 46.60
CA ASN A 498 -50.88 25.73 46.94
C ASN A 498 -50.29 24.39 46.49
N VAL A 499 -51.05 23.30 46.59
CA VAL A 499 -50.64 21.98 46.07
C VAL A 499 -50.52 22.01 44.54
N ALA A 500 -51.49 22.61 43.85
CA ALA A 500 -51.46 22.76 42.39
C ALA A 500 -50.29 23.64 41.92
N TYR A 501 -50.02 24.76 42.59
CA TYR A 501 -48.89 25.64 42.28
C TYR A 501 -47.54 24.93 42.47
N LYS A 502 -47.42 24.11 43.53
CA LYS A 502 -46.22 23.30 43.77
C LYS A 502 -46.00 22.26 42.66
N LEU A 503 -47.04 21.51 42.29
CA LEU A 503 -46.99 20.55 41.18
C LEU A 503 -46.58 21.20 39.85
N LEU A 504 -47.12 22.39 39.56
CA LEU A 504 -46.82 23.11 38.32
C LEU A 504 -45.38 23.60 38.30
N LYS A 505 -44.87 24.10 39.43
CA LYS A 505 -43.47 24.52 39.60
C LYS A 505 -42.50 23.35 39.44
N ASP A 506 -42.79 22.23 40.10
CA ASP A 506 -41.97 21.01 40.02
C ASP A 506 -41.91 20.49 38.57
N SER A 507 -43.06 20.48 37.87
CA SER A 507 -43.13 20.10 36.45
C SER A 507 -42.34 21.04 35.53
N THR A 508 -42.35 22.36 35.77
CA THR A 508 -41.53 23.30 34.96
C THR A 508 -40.03 23.10 35.17
N ASN A 509 -39.59 22.84 36.40
CA ASN A 509 -38.18 22.57 36.68
C ASN A 509 -37.72 21.27 36.01
N GLU A 510 -38.57 20.24 35.99
CA GLU A 510 -38.28 18.96 35.35
C GLU A 510 -38.19 19.10 33.81
N ILE A 511 -39.08 19.89 33.18
CA ILE A 511 -39.01 20.20 31.74
C ILE A 511 -37.73 20.98 31.42
N GLN A 512 -37.36 21.96 32.25
CA GLN A 512 -36.13 22.74 32.05
C GLN A 512 -34.88 21.86 32.10
N HIS A 513 -34.79 20.96 33.09
CA HIS A 513 -33.69 20.01 33.19
C HIS A 513 -33.59 19.08 31.97
N LYS A 514 -34.74 18.57 31.47
CA LYS A 514 -34.76 17.74 30.25
C LYS A 514 -34.32 18.52 29.00
N ASN A 515 -34.67 19.80 28.89
CA ASN A 515 -34.24 20.64 27.76
C ASN A 515 -32.72 20.91 27.78
N GLU A 516 -32.12 21.06 28.96
CA GLU A 516 -30.67 21.17 29.13
C GLU A 516 -29.96 19.87 28.70
N GLU A 517 -30.53 18.71 29.03
CA GLU A 517 -30.02 17.40 28.60
C GLU A 517 -30.04 17.25 27.07
N ILE A 518 -31.14 17.62 26.40
CA ILE A 518 -31.27 17.63 24.93
C ILE A 518 -30.23 18.57 24.29
N SER A 519 -30.00 19.75 24.87
CA SER A 519 -29.00 20.70 24.37
C SER A 519 -27.59 20.11 24.45
N SER A 520 -27.26 19.41 25.54
CA SER A 520 -25.96 18.74 25.69
C SER A 520 -25.75 17.62 24.65
N GLN A 521 -26.81 16.86 24.34
CA GLN A 521 -26.78 15.80 23.32
C GLN A 521 -26.58 16.37 21.91
N SER A 522 -27.19 17.53 21.61
CA SER A 522 -27.02 18.24 20.33
C SER A 522 -25.57 18.68 20.08
N GLU A 523 -24.87 19.10 21.14
CA GLU A 523 -23.48 19.54 21.06
C GLU A 523 -22.52 18.37 20.79
N ILE A 524 -22.76 17.21 21.43
CA ILE A 524 -22.02 15.96 21.18
C ILE A 524 -22.19 15.52 19.71
N LEU A 525 -23.42 15.59 19.18
CA LEU A 525 -23.76 15.29 17.79
C LEU A 525 -22.98 16.15 16.79
N LYS A 526 -22.75 17.43 17.11
CA LYS A 526 -21.99 18.35 16.28
C LYS A 526 -20.51 17.97 16.22
N LEU A 527 -19.90 17.60 17.35
CA LEU A 527 -18.52 17.11 17.42
C LEU A 527 -18.31 15.83 16.59
N TYR A 528 -19.26 14.90 16.63
CA TYR A 528 -19.22 13.69 15.81
C TYR A 528 -19.27 13.98 14.30
N ASN A 529 -20.10 14.93 13.86
CA ASN A 529 -20.19 15.32 12.45
C ASN A 529 -18.88 15.96 11.94
N GLU A 530 -18.20 16.75 12.77
CA GLU A 530 -16.89 17.31 12.43
C GLU A 530 -15.83 16.20 12.29
N GLN A 531 -15.87 15.19 13.15
CA GLN A 531 -14.97 14.02 13.07
C GLN A 531 -15.18 13.23 11.77
N ILE A 532 -16.43 12.97 11.36
CA ILE A 532 -16.74 12.29 10.08
C ILE A 532 -16.20 13.11 8.89
N LYS A 533 -16.34 14.43 8.92
CA LYS A 533 -15.85 15.31 7.86
C LYS A 533 -14.32 15.27 7.74
N GLN A 534 -13.61 15.22 8.87
CA GLN A 534 -12.15 15.05 8.91
C GLN A 534 -11.74 13.71 8.28
N GLN A 535 -12.42 12.62 8.63
CA GLN A 535 -12.12 11.28 8.12
C GLN A 535 -12.33 11.14 6.61
N ASN A 536 -13.36 11.80 6.05
CA ASN A 536 -13.59 11.82 4.60
C ASN A 536 -12.46 12.53 3.84
N LYS A 537 -11.87 13.57 4.42
CA LYS A 537 -10.73 14.28 3.82
C LYS A 537 -9.47 13.41 3.75
N GLU A 538 -9.22 12.61 4.78
CA GLU A 538 -8.11 11.65 4.80
C GLU A 538 -8.31 10.53 3.75
N LEU A 539 -9.55 10.07 3.57
CA LEU A 539 -9.90 9.07 2.57
C LEU A 539 -9.63 9.57 1.14
N VAL A 540 -10.01 10.81 0.82
CA VAL A 540 -9.71 11.44 -0.48
C VAL A 540 -8.21 11.51 -0.74
N ASN A 541 -7.41 11.84 0.28
CA ASN A 541 -5.95 11.86 0.16
C ASN A 541 -5.35 10.46 -0.06
N ALA A 542 -5.94 9.41 0.50
CA ALA A 542 -5.51 8.04 0.25
C ALA A 542 -5.79 7.61 -1.20
N TYR A 543 -6.98 7.94 -1.74
CA TYR A 543 -7.31 7.69 -3.14
C TYR A 543 -6.37 8.42 -4.12
N SER A 544 -6.05 9.69 -3.85
CA SER A 544 -5.11 10.47 -4.67
C SER A 544 -3.74 9.78 -4.81
N LYS A 545 -3.21 9.23 -3.71
CA LYS A 545 -1.90 8.55 -3.71
C LYS A 545 -1.91 7.24 -4.48
N MET A 546 -3.03 6.50 -4.45
CA MET A 546 -3.19 5.30 -5.27
C MET A 546 -3.23 5.65 -6.76
N THR A 547 -3.93 6.72 -7.13
CA THR A 547 -3.98 7.20 -8.51
C THR A 547 -2.60 7.59 -9.05
N ASP A 548 -1.77 8.27 -8.27
CA ASP A 548 -0.41 8.65 -8.66
C ASP A 548 0.49 7.43 -8.95
N SER A 549 0.34 6.37 -8.16
CA SER A 549 1.09 5.11 -8.35
C SER A 549 0.66 4.36 -9.61
N ILE A 550 -0.63 4.42 -9.97
CA ILE A 550 -1.17 3.80 -11.18
C ILE A 550 -0.72 4.56 -12.44
N ILE A 551 -0.72 5.91 -12.41
CA ILE A 551 -0.22 6.74 -13.52
C ILE A 551 1.29 6.50 -13.75
N TYR A 552 2.07 6.23 -12.70
CA TYR A 552 3.47 5.87 -12.87
C TYR A 552 3.64 4.47 -13.50
N ALA A 553 2.85 3.49 -13.09
CA ALA A 553 2.84 2.15 -13.70
C ALA A 553 2.48 2.20 -15.20
N GLU A 554 1.54 3.07 -15.59
CA GLU A 554 1.20 3.36 -16.99
C GLU A 554 2.40 3.88 -17.78
N ARG A 555 3.12 4.88 -17.25
CA ARG A 555 4.32 5.42 -17.92
C ARG A 555 5.39 4.36 -18.13
N LEU A 556 5.56 3.46 -17.16
CA LEU A 556 6.48 2.33 -17.32
C LEU A 556 5.98 1.35 -18.37
N GLN A 557 4.69 1.03 -18.38
CA GLN A 557 4.10 0.06 -19.32
C GLN A 557 4.25 0.54 -20.76
N TYR A 558 3.99 1.82 -21.03
CA TYR A 558 4.23 2.43 -22.33
C TYR A 558 5.70 2.39 -22.77
N ALA A 559 6.65 2.31 -21.84
CA ALA A 559 8.08 2.24 -22.16
C ALA A 559 8.57 0.82 -22.52
N VAL A 560 7.73 -0.22 -22.35
CA VAL A 560 8.11 -1.63 -22.53
C VAL A 560 7.18 -2.38 -23.49
N VAL A 561 5.90 -2.01 -23.58
CA VAL A 561 4.96 -2.57 -24.57
C VAL A 561 5.32 -2.03 -25.96
N GLY A 562 5.38 -2.91 -26.96
CA GLY A 562 5.69 -2.55 -28.34
C GLY A 562 4.67 -1.55 -28.88
N ASN A 563 5.13 -0.47 -29.50
CA ASN A 563 4.26 0.57 -30.02
C ASN A 563 3.90 0.32 -31.50
N GLU A 564 2.86 0.98 -32.01
CA GLU A 564 2.43 0.85 -33.42
C GLU A 564 3.55 1.22 -34.42
N GLN A 565 4.52 2.06 -34.02
CA GLN A 565 5.65 2.44 -34.87
C GLN A 565 6.64 1.27 -35.04
N ASP A 566 6.93 0.54 -33.96
CA ASP A 566 7.81 -0.64 -33.99
C ASP A 566 7.25 -1.71 -34.93
N LEU A 567 5.93 -1.95 -34.88
CA LEU A 567 5.26 -2.85 -35.80
C LEU A 567 5.32 -2.35 -37.25
N LYS A 568 5.08 -1.05 -37.49
CA LYS A 568 5.13 -0.46 -38.84
C LYS A 568 6.51 -0.49 -39.48
N ILE A 569 7.58 -0.43 -38.67
CA ILE A 569 8.95 -0.59 -39.16
C ILE A 569 9.14 -1.98 -39.78
N LEU A 570 8.58 -3.02 -39.15
CA LEU A 570 8.69 -4.40 -39.62
C LEU A 570 7.64 -4.76 -40.69
N TYR A 571 6.44 -4.20 -40.57
CA TYR A 571 5.28 -4.43 -41.42
C TYR A 571 4.65 -3.09 -41.83
N PRO A 572 5.11 -2.45 -42.92
CA PRO A 572 4.59 -1.14 -43.35
C PRO A 572 3.08 -1.14 -43.56
N GLU A 573 2.54 -2.21 -44.14
CA GLU A 573 1.11 -2.43 -44.35
C GLU A 573 0.48 -3.17 -43.16
N SER A 574 0.45 -2.50 -42.00
CA SER A 574 -0.15 -3.03 -40.78
C SER A 574 -0.96 -2.01 -39.99
N PHE A 575 -1.76 -2.50 -39.05
CA PHE A 575 -2.41 -1.69 -38.04
C PHE A 575 -2.42 -2.37 -36.67
N VAL A 576 -2.46 -1.53 -35.63
CA VAL A 576 -2.72 -1.96 -34.24
C VAL A 576 -3.94 -1.21 -33.73
N LEU A 577 -4.99 -1.94 -33.37
CA LEU A 577 -6.09 -1.45 -32.55
C LEU A 577 -5.75 -1.80 -31.11
N TYR A 578 -5.42 -0.80 -30.30
CA TYR A 578 -5.11 -0.96 -28.88
C TYR A 578 -6.01 -0.03 -28.08
N MET A 579 -6.91 -0.60 -27.26
CA MET A 579 -7.85 0.13 -26.43
C MET A 579 -7.86 -0.47 -25.02
N PRO A 580 -7.06 0.07 -24.08
CA PRO A 580 -7.08 -0.36 -22.69
C PRO A 580 -8.42 0.04 -22.03
N LYS A 581 -8.95 -0.81 -21.14
CA LYS A 581 -10.16 -0.57 -20.35
C LYS A 581 -9.88 0.36 -19.16
N ASP A 582 -8.79 0.10 -18.45
CA ASP A 582 -8.31 0.87 -17.29
C ASP A 582 -7.05 1.70 -17.66
N ILE A 583 -6.42 2.35 -16.68
CA ILE A 583 -5.20 3.16 -16.86
C ILE A 583 -4.01 2.31 -17.36
N VAL A 584 -3.97 1.02 -17.01
CA VAL A 584 -2.99 0.05 -17.49
C VAL A 584 -3.71 -1.20 -17.99
N SER A 585 -3.20 -1.80 -19.07
CA SER A 585 -3.81 -2.95 -19.76
C SER A 585 -3.05 -4.24 -19.49
N GLY A 586 -3.74 -5.36 -19.37
CA GLY A 586 -3.14 -6.69 -19.39
C GLY A 586 -2.71 -7.10 -20.80
N ASP A 587 -3.44 -6.64 -21.81
CA ASP A 587 -3.16 -6.94 -23.21
C ASP A 587 -1.90 -6.21 -23.70
N PHE A 588 -1.09 -6.90 -24.51
CA PHE A 588 0.11 -6.32 -25.09
C PHE A 588 0.46 -6.85 -26.47
N LEU A 589 1.18 -5.99 -27.20
CA LEU A 589 1.88 -6.30 -28.44
C LEU A 589 3.39 -6.31 -28.16
N TRP A 590 4.06 -7.33 -28.67
CA TRP A 590 5.53 -7.38 -28.70
C TRP A 590 5.98 -7.83 -30.08
N THR A 591 6.97 -7.15 -30.65
CA THR A 591 7.46 -7.45 -32.00
C THR A 591 8.97 -7.25 -32.09
N THR A 592 9.64 -8.09 -32.88
CA THR A 592 11.07 -7.98 -33.12
C THR A 592 11.47 -8.60 -34.45
N GLN A 593 12.69 -8.31 -34.89
CA GLN A 593 13.34 -9.01 -36.00
C GLN A 593 14.67 -9.60 -35.52
N ILE A 594 14.84 -10.90 -35.73
CA ILE A 594 16.12 -11.61 -35.58
C ILE A 594 16.47 -12.23 -36.92
N GLU A 595 17.62 -11.84 -37.46
CA GLU A 595 18.06 -12.25 -38.80
C GLU A 595 16.99 -11.89 -39.85
N GLN A 596 16.53 -12.87 -40.63
CA GLN A 596 15.43 -12.71 -41.60
C GLN A 596 14.03 -12.96 -41.02
N LEU A 597 13.91 -13.36 -39.76
CA LEU A 597 12.64 -13.73 -39.13
C LEU A 597 12.02 -12.54 -38.40
N LYS A 598 10.78 -12.21 -38.74
CA LYS A 598 9.97 -11.20 -38.04
C LYS A 598 9.03 -11.91 -37.08
N ILE A 599 9.18 -11.65 -35.77
CA ILE A 599 8.41 -12.31 -34.72
C ILE A 599 7.44 -11.29 -34.12
N THR A 600 6.17 -11.66 -34.04
CA THR A 600 5.11 -10.84 -33.42
C THR A 600 4.32 -11.68 -32.43
N VAL A 601 4.13 -11.14 -31.23
CA VAL A 601 3.34 -11.74 -30.15
C VAL A 601 2.21 -10.78 -29.78
N VAL A 602 0.99 -11.28 -29.86
CA VAL A 602 -0.22 -10.60 -29.37
C VAL A 602 -0.75 -11.41 -28.21
N ALA A 603 -0.84 -10.82 -27.03
CA ALA A 603 -1.21 -11.54 -25.83
C ALA A 603 -2.29 -10.81 -25.03
N ASP A 604 -3.13 -11.63 -24.42
CA ASP A 604 -4.27 -11.30 -23.57
C ASP A 604 -3.96 -11.88 -22.18
N CYS A 605 -3.63 -10.99 -21.25
CA CYS A 605 -3.27 -11.41 -19.90
C CYS A 605 -4.52 -11.36 -19.02
N THR A 606 -4.78 -12.42 -18.26
CA THR A 606 -5.88 -12.40 -17.30
C THR A 606 -5.62 -11.37 -16.20
N GLY A 607 -6.66 -10.61 -15.85
CA GLY A 607 -6.61 -9.56 -14.84
C GLY A 607 -6.44 -8.19 -15.48
N HIS A 608 -7.15 -7.20 -14.95
CA HIS A 608 -7.11 -5.81 -15.43
C HIS A 608 -6.45 -4.89 -14.39
N GLY A 609 -5.92 -3.75 -14.83
CA GLY A 609 -5.19 -2.84 -13.94
C GLY A 609 -3.79 -3.36 -13.58
N VAL A 610 -3.30 -2.98 -12.39
CA VAL A 610 -1.89 -3.21 -11.99
C VAL A 610 -1.46 -4.70 -12.00
N PRO A 611 -2.30 -5.69 -11.61
CA PRO A 611 -1.98 -7.11 -11.76
C PRO A 611 -1.82 -7.57 -13.23
N GLY A 612 -2.70 -7.13 -14.13
CA GLY A 612 -2.59 -7.42 -15.56
C GLY A 612 -1.33 -6.82 -16.18
N SER A 613 -1.01 -5.58 -15.78
CA SER A 613 0.22 -4.90 -16.18
C SER A 613 1.47 -5.69 -15.78
N LEU A 614 1.54 -6.25 -14.57
CA LEU A 614 2.67 -7.10 -14.15
C LEU A 614 2.83 -8.33 -15.05
N MET A 615 1.73 -8.98 -15.44
CA MET A 615 1.75 -10.14 -16.35
C MET A 615 2.29 -9.76 -17.73
N THR A 616 1.87 -8.62 -18.27
CA THR A 616 2.43 -8.02 -19.49
C THR A 616 3.94 -7.87 -19.41
N PHE A 617 4.45 -7.26 -18.33
CA PHE A 617 5.89 -7.03 -18.15
C PHE A 617 6.69 -8.32 -18.00
N LEU A 618 6.18 -9.25 -17.19
CA LEU A 618 6.81 -10.56 -17.01
C LEU A 618 6.91 -11.29 -18.34
N ALA A 619 5.82 -11.29 -19.11
CA ALA A 619 5.78 -11.94 -20.42
C ALA A 619 6.76 -11.28 -21.40
N ILE A 620 6.81 -9.95 -21.49
CA ILE A 620 7.77 -9.24 -22.35
C ILE A 620 9.21 -9.53 -21.93
N SER A 621 9.51 -9.55 -20.63
CA SER A 621 10.85 -9.88 -20.15
C SER A 621 11.23 -11.33 -20.45
N ALA A 622 10.30 -12.26 -20.29
CA ALA A 622 10.49 -13.65 -20.65
C ALA A 622 10.73 -13.81 -22.16
N LEU A 623 9.93 -13.13 -23.01
CA LEU A 623 10.09 -13.12 -24.46
C LEU A 623 11.48 -12.61 -24.87
N ASN A 624 11.93 -11.49 -24.29
CA ASN A 624 13.27 -10.96 -24.55
C ASN A 624 14.36 -11.99 -24.22
N GLU A 625 14.27 -12.69 -23.09
CA GLU A 625 15.25 -13.72 -22.73
C GLU A 625 15.17 -14.95 -23.66
N ILE A 626 13.97 -15.43 -23.96
CA ILE A 626 13.74 -16.59 -24.84
C ILE A 626 14.34 -16.33 -26.23
N ILE A 627 14.12 -15.13 -26.75
CA ILE A 627 14.45 -14.81 -28.14
C ILE A 627 15.89 -14.31 -28.28
N TYR A 628 16.37 -13.41 -27.41
CA TYR A 628 17.72 -12.86 -27.51
C TYR A 628 18.80 -13.69 -26.80
N THR A 629 18.47 -14.36 -25.70
CA THR A 629 19.46 -15.12 -24.91
C THR A 629 19.45 -16.59 -25.27
N LYS A 630 18.27 -17.20 -25.42
CA LYS A 630 18.14 -18.62 -25.79
C LYS A 630 18.09 -18.86 -27.30
N HIS A 631 17.92 -17.81 -28.12
CA HIS A 631 17.82 -17.88 -29.58
C HIS A 631 16.68 -18.79 -30.07
N ILE A 632 15.58 -18.88 -29.31
CA ILE A 632 14.42 -19.67 -29.67
C ILE A 632 13.49 -18.81 -30.55
N THR A 633 13.27 -19.23 -31.80
CA THR A 633 12.48 -18.49 -32.78
C THR A 633 11.23 -19.25 -33.27
N THR A 634 11.10 -20.53 -32.91
CA THR A 634 9.94 -21.36 -33.26
C THR A 634 8.72 -20.97 -32.40
N PRO A 635 7.56 -20.60 -32.99
CA PRO A 635 6.39 -20.16 -32.23
C PRO A 635 5.94 -21.10 -31.10
N LYS A 636 5.92 -22.41 -31.37
CA LYS A 636 5.60 -23.43 -30.37
C LYS A 636 6.56 -23.39 -29.16
N GLU A 637 7.86 -23.37 -29.42
CA GLU A 637 8.89 -23.42 -28.38
C GLU A 637 8.92 -22.11 -27.57
N ILE A 638 8.61 -20.98 -28.23
CA ILE A 638 8.42 -19.69 -27.56
C ILE A 638 7.29 -19.80 -26.53
N LEU A 639 6.12 -20.34 -26.91
CA LEU A 639 5.00 -20.53 -25.97
C LEU A 639 5.35 -21.50 -24.84
N GLU A 640 6.03 -22.61 -25.13
CA GLU A 640 6.44 -23.60 -24.11
C GLU A 640 7.41 -23.02 -23.07
N GLU A 641 8.39 -22.23 -23.50
CA GLU A 641 9.32 -21.58 -22.58
C GLU A 641 8.71 -20.40 -21.84
N LEU A 642 7.81 -19.66 -22.49
CA LEU A 642 7.05 -18.57 -21.87
C LEU A 642 6.15 -19.11 -20.75
N ASP A 643 5.46 -20.23 -21.00
CA ASP A 643 4.63 -20.92 -20.02
C ASP A 643 5.44 -21.31 -18.77
N LYS A 644 6.60 -21.95 -18.96
CA LYS A 644 7.49 -22.35 -17.85
C LYS A 644 7.91 -21.16 -17.01
N LYS A 645 8.28 -20.04 -17.64
CA LYS A 645 8.74 -18.83 -16.95
C LYS A 645 7.62 -18.17 -16.16
N ILE A 646 6.42 -18.08 -16.74
CA ILE A 646 5.25 -17.55 -16.05
C ILE A 646 4.91 -18.42 -14.83
N ILE A 647 4.88 -19.74 -15.01
CA ILE A 647 4.66 -20.72 -13.93
C ILE A 647 5.70 -20.56 -12.80
N GLU A 648 6.99 -20.47 -13.14
CA GLU A 648 8.07 -20.31 -12.17
C GLU A 648 7.90 -19.02 -11.36
N PHE A 649 7.51 -17.92 -12.02
CA PHE A 649 7.29 -16.65 -11.36
C PHE A 649 6.08 -16.69 -10.42
N LEU A 650 4.94 -17.19 -10.90
CA LEU A 650 3.69 -17.28 -10.12
C LEU A 650 3.84 -18.22 -8.91
N SER A 651 4.58 -19.32 -9.07
CA SER A 651 4.83 -20.29 -7.99
C SER A 651 5.73 -19.76 -6.86
N LYS A 652 6.64 -18.81 -7.17
CA LYS A 652 7.55 -18.22 -6.19
C LYS A 652 6.93 -17.10 -5.34
N HIS A 653 5.86 -16.44 -5.80
CA HIS A 653 5.43 -15.16 -5.22
C HIS A 653 4.08 -15.15 -4.50
N SER A 654 3.20 -16.17 -4.58
CA SER A 654 2.16 -16.41 -3.54
C SER A 654 1.35 -17.73 -3.71
N GLU A 655 0.80 -18.25 -2.60
CA GLU A 655 -0.22 -19.34 -2.61
C GLU A 655 -1.60 -18.90 -3.16
N LYS A 656 -1.87 -17.60 -3.32
CA LYS A 656 -3.16 -17.06 -3.80
C LYS A 656 -3.19 -16.76 -5.31
N LEU A 657 -2.04 -16.42 -5.91
CA LEU A 657 -1.86 -16.21 -7.36
C LEU A 657 -2.06 -17.49 -8.18
N GLN A 658 -1.98 -18.66 -7.54
CA GLN A 658 -2.10 -19.97 -8.21
C GLN A 658 -3.49 -20.29 -8.79
N LYS A 659 -4.55 -19.52 -8.49
CA LYS A 659 -5.94 -19.92 -8.81
C LYS A 659 -6.63 -19.16 -9.95
N SER A 660 -6.04 -18.09 -10.49
CA SER A 660 -6.77 -17.15 -11.36
C SER A 660 -5.99 -16.62 -12.56
N ASP A 661 -4.65 -16.54 -12.46
CA ASP A 661 -3.90 -15.67 -13.37
C ASP A 661 -3.07 -16.48 -14.39
N GLY A 662 -3.28 -16.21 -15.68
CA GLY A 662 -2.62 -16.79 -16.83
C GLY A 662 -2.67 -15.87 -18.05
N MET A 663 -2.39 -16.39 -19.24
CA MET A 663 -2.31 -15.59 -20.46
C MET A 663 -2.67 -16.40 -21.70
N ASP A 664 -3.48 -15.82 -22.56
CA ASP A 664 -3.73 -16.31 -23.91
C ASP A 664 -2.86 -15.52 -24.89
N ALA A 665 -2.34 -16.17 -25.92
CA ALA A 665 -1.33 -15.54 -26.77
C ALA A 665 -1.33 -16.10 -28.18
N VAL A 666 -0.97 -15.26 -29.14
CA VAL A 666 -0.72 -15.61 -30.54
C VAL A 666 0.73 -15.25 -30.84
N VAL A 667 1.51 -16.23 -31.28
CA VAL A 667 2.89 -16.04 -31.73
C VAL A 667 2.96 -16.31 -33.23
N ILE A 668 3.43 -15.31 -33.96
CA ILE A 668 3.64 -15.33 -35.40
C ILE A 668 5.13 -15.15 -35.67
N CYS A 669 5.70 -16.03 -36.49
CA CYS A 669 7.05 -15.89 -37.01
C CYS A 669 6.98 -15.90 -38.54
N MET A 670 7.28 -14.76 -39.17
CA MET A 670 7.20 -14.57 -40.61
C MET A 670 8.60 -14.63 -41.23
N ASP A 671 8.74 -15.50 -42.23
CA ASP A 671 9.93 -15.65 -43.07
C ASP A 671 9.57 -15.25 -44.51
N GLU A 672 9.86 -14.01 -44.87
CA GLU A 672 9.58 -13.48 -46.21
C GLU A 672 10.46 -14.11 -47.29
N SER A 673 11.65 -14.59 -46.91
CA SER A 673 12.60 -15.21 -47.86
C SER A 673 12.07 -16.55 -48.35
N ASN A 674 11.53 -17.35 -47.43
CA ASN A 674 10.92 -18.64 -47.73
C ASN A 674 9.41 -18.53 -48.05
N LYS A 675 8.83 -17.32 -47.98
CA LYS A 675 7.39 -17.07 -48.11
C LYS A 675 6.55 -17.93 -47.17
N MET A 676 6.99 -18.08 -45.93
CA MET A 676 6.32 -18.89 -44.92
C MET A 676 5.99 -18.07 -43.67
N LEU A 677 4.83 -18.34 -43.09
CA LEU A 677 4.44 -17.87 -41.77
C LEU A 677 4.24 -19.07 -40.86
N TYR A 678 4.95 -19.06 -39.74
CA TYR A 678 4.80 -20.05 -38.68
C TYR A 678 3.93 -19.45 -37.57
N TYR A 679 2.97 -20.23 -37.09
CA TYR A 679 1.99 -19.80 -36.09
C TYR A 679 1.87 -20.82 -34.97
N SER A 680 1.78 -20.31 -33.74
CA SER A 680 1.31 -21.05 -32.58
C SER A 680 0.42 -20.13 -31.73
N GLY A 681 -0.67 -20.67 -31.19
CA GLY A 681 -1.58 -19.94 -30.32
C GLY A 681 -1.85 -20.70 -29.03
N ALA A 682 -1.96 -19.97 -27.93
CA ALA A 682 -2.54 -20.41 -26.65
C ALA A 682 -3.97 -19.86 -26.60
N LYS A 683 -4.97 -20.73 -26.81
CA LYS A 683 -6.41 -20.46 -27.04
C LYS A 683 -6.78 -19.57 -28.22
N ASN A 684 -6.12 -18.43 -28.37
CA ASN A 684 -6.46 -17.44 -29.38
C ASN A 684 -6.11 -17.93 -30.80
N PRO A 685 -7.01 -17.83 -31.78
CA PRO A 685 -6.78 -18.25 -33.16
C PRO A 685 -6.09 -17.16 -33.99
N LEU A 686 -5.47 -17.55 -35.11
CA LEU A 686 -5.02 -16.65 -36.16
C LEU A 686 -5.99 -16.70 -37.34
N TYR A 687 -6.45 -15.54 -37.81
CA TYR A 687 -7.31 -15.46 -39.00
C TYR A 687 -6.49 -15.02 -40.20
N ARG A 688 -6.72 -15.65 -41.35
CA ARG A 688 -6.22 -15.21 -42.66
C ARG A 688 -7.38 -14.99 -43.60
N ILE A 689 -7.39 -13.87 -44.30
CA ILE A 689 -8.34 -13.59 -45.38
C ILE A 689 -7.56 -13.48 -46.69
N ARG A 690 -7.94 -14.31 -47.65
CA ARG A 690 -7.36 -14.35 -49.00
C ARG A 690 -8.48 -14.31 -50.01
N ASN A 691 -8.48 -13.32 -50.90
CA ASN A 691 -9.52 -13.17 -51.93
C ASN A 691 -10.96 -13.19 -51.37
N GLY A 692 -11.17 -12.65 -50.17
CA GLY A 692 -12.47 -12.66 -49.48
C GLY A 692 -12.82 -13.96 -48.75
N GLU A 693 -11.98 -15.00 -48.84
CA GLU A 693 -12.17 -16.25 -48.11
C GLU A 693 -11.43 -16.26 -46.77
N LEU A 694 -12.17 -16.53 -45.69
CA LEU A 694 -11.63 -16.63 -44.33
C LEU A 694 -11.11 -18.05 -44.05
N SER A 695 -9.84 -18.14 -43.69
CA SER A 695 -9.20 -19.33 -43.11
C SER A 695 -8.91 -19.08 -41.63
N VAL A 696 -9.30 -20.01 -40.76
CA VAL A 696 -9.10 -19.92 -39.31
C VAL A 696 -8.08 -20.98 -38.87
N PHE A 697 -6.98 -20.53 -38.29
CA PHE A 697 -5.96 -21.40 -37.70
C PHE A 697 -6.14 -21.44 -36.18
N SER A 698 -6.72 -22.52 -35.68
CA SER A 698 -7.01 -22.68 -34.25
C SER A 698 -5.72 -22.74 -33.42
N GLY A 699 -5.71 -22.06 -32.27
CA GLY A 699 -4.68 -22.23 -31.23
C GLY A 699 -4.84 -23.55 -30.48
N SER A 700 -3.90 -23.85 -29.58
CA SER A 700 -4.04 -24.92 -28.60
C SER A 700 -5.17 -24.60 -27.62
N MET A 701 -5.74 -25.62 -26.97
CA MET A 701 -6.81 -25.43 -25.96
C MET A 701 -6.28 -24.83 -24.63
N PHE A 702 -4.97 -24.64 -24.51
CA PHE A 702 -4.30 -24.36 -23.25
C PHE A 702 -3.90 -22.87 -23.16
N SER A 703 -4.20 -22.26 -22.01
CA SER A 703 -3.63 -20.96 -21.61
C SER A 703 -2.24 -21.13 -21.00
N LEU A 704 -1.45 -20.06 -20.99
CA LEU A 704 -0.17 -19.99 -20.31
C LEU A 704 -0.36 -19.71 -18.80
N GLY A 705 0.52 -20.21 -17.94
CA GLY A 705 0.60 -19.86 -16.51
C GLY A 705 -0.17 -20.75 -15.52
N PHE A 706 -1.13 -21.56 -15.98
CA PHE A 706 -1.89 -22.49 -15.13
C PHE A 706 -1.16 -23.85 -14.94
N ASN A 707 -1.19 -24.42 -13.72
CA ASN A 707 -0.15 -25.34 -13.24
C ASN A 707 -0.59 -26.81 -12.94
N ILE A 708 0.31 -27.75 -13.32
CA ILE A 708 0.65 -29.10 -12.79
C ILE A 708 -0.16 -30.35 -13.19
N PHE A 709 -1.47 -30.32 -13.47
CA PHE A 709 -2.23 -31.58 -13.68
C PHE A 709 -2.47 -32.05 -15.12
N GLU A 710 -2.06 -31.29 -16.13
CA GLU A 710 -2.17 -31.73 -17.53
C GLU A 710 -0.85 -32.34 -17.99
N GLU A 711 -0.62 -33.61 -17.65
CA GLU A 711 0.33 -34.45 -18.39
C GLU A 711 0.00 -34.33 -19.90
N GLY A 712 0.87 -33.69 -20.67
CA GLY A 712 0.70 -33.55 -22.13
C GLY A 712 0.20 -32.20 -22.63
N LYS A 713 0.37 -31.09 -21.89
CA LYS A 713 0.21 -29.72 -22.45
C LYS A 713 1.17 -29.53 -23.64
N VAL A 714 0.63 -29.47 -24.85
CA VAL A 714 1.40 -29.37 -26.10
C VAL A 714 0.86 -28.22 -26.94
N PHE A 715 1.75 -27.32 -27.34
CA PHE A 715 1.45 -26.28 -28.32
C PHE A 715 1.75 -26.80 -29.74
N THR A 716 1.03 -26.29 -30.74
CA THR A 716 1.18 -26.71 -32.13
C THR A 716 1.98 -25.68 -32.92
N ASN A 717 2.77 -26.13 -33.89
CA ASN A 717 3.44 -25.23 -34.83
C ASN A 717 2.81 -25.44 -36.21
N GLN A 718 2.09 -24.45 -36.71
CA GLN A 718 1.43 -24.50 -38.02
C GLN A 718 2.22 -23.67 -39.02
N ALA A 719 2.53 -24.25 -40.18
CA ALA A 719 3.24 -23.59 -41.26
C ALA A 719 2.24 -23.17 -42.36
N ILE A 720 2.25 -21.90 -42.74
CA ILE A 720 1.28 -21.27 -43.63
C ILE A 720 2.04 -20.63 -44.78
N GLN A 721 1.69 -20.99 -46.01
CA GLN A 721 2.27 -20.39 -47.22
C GLN A 721 1.77 -18.96 -47.40
N LEU A 722 2.71 -18.02 -47.55
CA LEU A 722 2.44 -16.60 -47.77
C LEU A 722 2.20 -16.30 -49.26
N GLU A 723 1.14 -15.55 -49.53
CA GLU A 723 0.85 -14.97 -50.84
C GLU A 723 0.60 -13.47 -50.72
N LYS A 724 0.96 -12.72 -51.77
CA LYS A 724 0.75 -11.27 -51.82
C LYS A 724 -0.75 -10.97 -51.74
N GLY A 725 -1.12 -10.05 -50.85
CA GLY A 725 -2.51 -9.68 -50.57
C GLY A 725 -3.17 -10.51 -49.46
N ASP A 726 -2.45 -11.46 -48.84
CA ASP A 726 -2.93 -12.11 -47.62
C ASP A 726 -3.08 -11.09 -46.49
N MET A 727 -4.23 -11.13 -45.81
CA MET A 727 -4.49 -10.31 -44.63
C MET A 727 -4.62 -11.19 -43.39
N PHE A 728 -3.72 -11.03 -42.42
CA PHE A 728 -3.71 -11.78 -41.17
C PHE A 728 -4.23 -10.92 -40.01
N TYR A 729 -5.00 -11.53 -39.11
CA TYR A 729 -5.50 -10.89 -37.89
C TYR A 729 -5.20 -11.74 -36.65
N ALA A 730 -4.53 -11.14 -35.67
CA ALA A 730 -4.30 -11.68 -34.33
C ALA A 730 -4.90 -10.72 -33.29
N PHE A 731 -5.63 -11.23 -32.31
CA PHE A 731 -6.42 -10.39 -31.40
C PHE A 731 -6.73 -11.09 -30.07
N SER A 732 -7.05 -10.28 -29.05
CA SER A 732 -7.67 -10.71 -27.79
C SER A 732 -9.19 -10.82 -27.92
N ASP A 733 -9.85 -11.46 -26.95
CA ASP A 733 -11.30 -11.66 -27.01
C ASP A 733 -12.12 -10.39 -26.70
N GLY A 734 -11.50 -9.32 -26.21
CA GLY A 734 -12.18 -8.10 -25.76
C GLY A 734 -13.10 -7.46 -26.81
N TYR A 735 -12.73 -7.50 -28.11
CA TYR A 735 -13.59 -6.93 -29.16
C TYR A 735 -14.90 -7.74 -29.33
N GLN A 736 -14.81 -9.07 -29.32
CA GLN A 736 -15.98 -9.94 -29.50
C GLN A 736 -16.84 -10.03 -28.23
N ASP A 737 -16.23 -9.80 -27.06
CA ASP A 737 -16.90 -9.84 -25.76
C ASP A 737 -17.50 -8.49 -25.31
N GLN A 738 -17.33 -7.44 -26.12
CA GLN A 738 -17.94 -6.15 -25.88
C GLN A 738 -19.48 -6.22 -25.87
N PHE A 739 -20.08 -5.76 -24.77
CA PHE A 739 -21.53 -5.61 -24.64
C PHE A 739 -22.03 -4.34 -25.34
N GLY A 740 -23.18 -4.45 -26.00
CA GLY A 740 -23.78 -3.35 -26.74
C GLY A 740 -25.08 -3.72 -27.50
N GLY A 741 -25.48 -2.85 -28.41
CA GLY A 741 -26.66 -2.98 -29.29
C GLY A 741 -27.91 -2.22 -28.80
N ASP A 742 -28.86 -2.01 -29.72
CA ASP A 742 -30.04 -1.15 -29.55
C ASP A 742 -31.26 -1.84 -28.90
N GLY A 743 -31.07 -3.01 -28.26
CA GLY A 743 -32.15 -3.79 -27.66
C GLY A 743 -32.39 -3.47 -26.17
N GLU A 744 -33.51 -3.91 -25.61
CA GLU A 744 -33.85 -3.74 -24.17
C GLU A 744 -32.82 -4.35 -23.21
N LYS A 745 -31.98 -5.28 -23.66
CA LYS A 745 -30.87 -5.88 -22.90
C LYS A 745 -29.58 -5.91 -23.73
N PRO A 746 -28.42 -5.58 -23.13
CA PRO A 746 -27.15 -5.58 -23.83
C PRO A 746 -26.76 -6.99 -24.28
N LYS A 747 -26.21 -7.11 -25.49
CA LYS A 747 -25.71 -8.38 -26.08
C LYS A 747 -24.22 -8.26 -26.38
N LYS A 748 -23.50 -9.40 -26.34
CA LYS A 748 -22.11 -9.47 -26.82
C LYS A 748 -22.04 -9.29 -28.34
N PHE A 749 -20.91 -8.77 -28.84
CA PHE A 749 -20.66 -8.64 -30.27
C PHE A 749 -20.59 -10.01 -30.96
N LEU A 750 -19.96 -10.99 -30.30
CA LEU A 750 -19.74 -12.37 -30.71
C LEU A 750 -18.78 -12.54 -31.90
N SER A 751 -18.05 -13.66 -31.90
CA SER A 751 -17.07 -14.03 -32.92
C SER A 751 -17.62 -14.06 -34.34
N LYS A 752 -18.89 -14.47 -34.51
CA LYS A 752 -19.55 -14.53 -35.83
C LYS A 752 -19.59 -13.16 -36.52
N LYS A 753 -20.02 -12.11 -35.80
CA LYS A 753 -20.10 -10.75 -36.36
C LYS A 753 -18.72 -10.16 -36.61
N LEU A 754 -17.74 -10.52 -35.78
CA LEU A 754 -16.36 -10.09 -35.99
C LEU A 754 -15.80 -10.69 -37.28
N LYS A 755 -16.02 -11.98 -37.54
CA LYS A 755 -15.61 -12.62 -38.80
C LYS A 755 -16.23 -11.95 -40.02
N GLU A 756 -17.54 -11.70 -39.98
CA GLU A 756 -18.26 -11.01 -41.07
C GLU A 756 -17.68 -9.61 -41.32
N LEU A 757 -17.41 -8.86 -40.25
CA LEU A 757 -16.79 -7.53 -40.35
C LEU A 757 -15.37 -7.56 -40.92
N LEU A 758 -14.53 -8.50 -40.47
CA LEU A 758 -13.15 -8.63 -40.96
C LEU A 758 -13.11 -9.00 -42.45
N ILE A 759 -14.03 -9.86 -42.91
CA ILE A 759 -14.17 -10.18 -44.33
C ILE A 759 -14.55 -8.94 -45.13
N GLU A 760 -15.54 -8.17 -44.65
CA GLU A 760 -16.02 -6.94 -45.29
C GLU A 760 -14.90 -5.91 -45.49
N ILE A 761 -14.04 -5.71 -44.48
CA ILE A 761 -13.02 -4.65 -44.50
C ILE A 761 -11.66 -5.10 -45.05
N SER A 762 -11.42 -6.41 -45.21
CA SER A 762 -10.10 -6.97 -45.53
C SER A 762 -9.42 -6.46 -46.80
N THR A 763 -10.19 -5.93 -47.75
CA THR A 763 -9.68 -5.39 -49.02
C THR A 763 -9.27 -3.92 -48.93
N LEU A 764 -9.62 -3.23 -47.85
CA LEU A 764 -9.29 -1.82 -47.62
C LEU A 764 -7.87 -1.66 -47.07
N PRO A 765 -7.24 -0.48 -47.20
CA PRO A 765 -5.95 -0.22 -46.56
C PRO A 765 -5.99 -0.44 -45.03
N PRO A 766 -4.92 -0.98 -44.41
CA PRO A 766 -4.88 -1.31 -42.97
C PRO A 766 -5.37 -0.18 -42.03
N GLN A 767 -5.05 1.08 -42.34
CA GLN A 767 -5.47 2.23 -41.54
C GLN A 767 -6.97 2.56 -41.66
N GLU A 768 -7.56 2.31 -42.82
CA GLU A 768 -9.02 2.43 -43.01
C GLU A 768 -9.76 1.32 -42.27
N GLN A 769 -9.24 0.09 -42.31
CA GLN A 769 -9.77 -1.03 -41.54
C GLN A 769 -9.83 -0.71 -40.03
N LYS A 770 -8.71 -0.21 -39.47
CA LYS A 770 -8.65 0.25 -38.07
C LYS A 770 -9.73 1.29 -37.76
N SER A 771 -9.91 2.27 -38.65
CA SER A 771 -10.91 3.32 -38.48
C SER A 771 -12.34 2.77 -38.46
N ILE A 772 -12.65 1.82 -39.36
CA ILE A 772 -13.96 1.17 -39.41
C ILE A 772 -14.21 0.31 -38.16
N LEU A 773 -13.21 -0.43 -37.69
CA LEU A 773 -13.28 -1.22 -36.45
C LEU A 773 -13.61 -0.30 -35.26
N ILE A 774 -12.91 0.82 -35.10
CA ILE A 774 -13.18 1.80 -34.02
C ILE A 774 -14.60 2.35 -34.12
N GLN A 775 -15.05 2.74 -35.32
CA GLN A 775 -16.39 3.30 -35.52
C GLN A 775 -17.48 2.26 -35.21
N LYS A 776 -17.33 1.02 -35.71
CA LYS A 776 -18.28 -0.07 -35.48
C LYS A 776 -18.36 -0.42 -34.00
N LEU A 777 -17.23 -0.50 -33.32
CA LEU A 777 -17.15 -0.77 -31.88
C LEU A 777 -17.81 0.33 -31.05
N LYS A 778 -17.51 1.61 -31.34
CA LYS A 778 -18.15 2.76 -30.65
C LYS A 778 -19.67 2.75 -30.85
N LYS A 779 -20.13 2.51 -32.07
CA LYS A 779 -21.56 2.41 -32.39
C LYS A 779 -22.23 1.24 -31.67
N TRP A 780 -21.58 0.07 -31.64
CA TRP A 780 -22.10 -1.10 -30.95
C TRP A 780 -22.20 -0.86 -29.44
N LYS A 781 -21.12 -0.35 -28.82
CA LYS A 781 -21.03 -0.11 -27.38
C LYS A 781 -22.01 0.96 -26.90
N GLY A 782 -22.24 2.03 -27.67
CA GLY A 782 -23.11 3.14 -27.26
C GLY A 782 -22.65 3.74 -25.92
N LEU A 783 -23.55 3.76 -24.93
CA LEU A 783 -23.27 4.27 -23.57
C LEU A 783 -22.73 3.21 -22.61
N TYR A 784 -22.63 1.94 -23.02
CA TYR A 784 -22.11 0.89 -22.15
C TYR A 784 -20.59 1.07 -21.93
N PRO A 785 -20.06 0.77 -20.72
CA PRO A 785 -18.63 0.79 -20.49
C PRO A 785 -17.93 -0.30 -21.30
N GLN A 786 -16.62 -0.14 -21.50
CA GLN A 786 -15.81 -1.17 -22.13
C GLN A 786 -15.71 -2.39 -21.21
N THR A 787 -15.92 -3.60 -21.75
CA THR A 787 -15.96 -4.82 -20.94
C THR A 787 -14.57 -5.26 -20.52
N ASP A 788 -13.61 -5.24 -21.45
CA ASP A 788 -12.25 -5.75 -21.29
C ASP A 788 -11.23 -4.95 -22.11
N ASP A 789 -9.94 -5.19 -21.90
CA ASP A 789 -8.89 -4.67 -22.78
C ASP A 789 -9.08 -5.20 -24.22
N ILE A 790 -8.72 -4.38 -25.22
CA ILE A 790 -8.89 -4.76 -26.63
C ILE A 790 -7.56 -4.56 -27.34
N ILE A 791 -6.98 -5.65 -27.84
CA ILE A 791 -5.88 -5.64 -28.78
C ILE A 791 -6.22 -6.41 -30.05
N MET A 792 -5.93 -5.80 -31.20
CA MET A 792 -6.05 -6.44 -32.51
C MET A 792 -4.98 -5.91 -33.45
N VAL A 793 -4.25 -6.83 -34.05
CA VAL A 793 -3.20 -6.56 -35.02
C VAL A 793 -3.61 -7.11 -36.37
N GLY A 794 -3.55 -6.26 -37.39
CA GLY A 794 -3.72 -6.63 -38.78
C GLY A 794 -2.39 -6.52 -39.53
N LEU A 795 -2.01 -7.59 -40.23
CA LEU A 795 -0.78 -7.66 -41.03
C LEU A 795 -1.12 -8.02 -42.48
N GLN A 796 -0.78 -7.14 -43.43
CA GLN A 796 -0.92 -7.40 -44.85
C GLN A 796 0.44 -7.81 -45.46
N VAL A 797 0.43 -8.85 -46.29
CA VAL A 797 1.62 -9.41 -46.95
C VAL A 797 1.79 -8.92 -48.38
#